data_AF-D7CJ29-F1
#
_entry.id   AF-D7CJ29-F1
#
_cell.length_a   1.000
_cell.length_b   1.000
_cell.length_c   1.000
_cell.angle_alpha   90.00
_cell.angle_beta   90.00
_cell.angle_gamma   90.00
#
_symmetry.space_group_name_H-M   'P 1'
#
loop_
_entity.id
_entity.type
_entity.pdbx_description
1 polymer ?
#
loop_
_entity_poly.entity_id
_entity_poly.type
_entity_poly.pdbx_seq_one_letter_code
_entity_poly.pdbx_strand_id
1 'polypeptide(L)'
;MKSRSNNKLIPRSLLKSLAGDIKHLMDSNEGRLFALEMMEEIPRDFRSLVIESLSGFHEKELAVFFHLLQQEYGAELERPISRALGKLRMAGVPVTCPAFFRGRFYRAYATKTRHLGQVTVDIAWETPHGSLDVECFFLTFGPEGIHSIFALSDVAASDFENDRRKLTNVVDISLKEAAFLIQQSYQFNLKHMTRPGPGRFLFHKYLDMSSDLTEAEVRELFDKLSELLSPQQLVNSFFIALRRQDHAYVKALFDEEKLLRPDFAGQVESVLNLGQTLVEGHAAGVKTSGRYAVVKARCITLGDEEVGYRELSFYLKKFRGKWFVSDVCHQLFEIASTSSDHAPSFFKIHCYVYEVLDVDELLSTLEVLDNIEEAGEIAGGIHLRIAHHEDEYSCGGFLLPGVWADLVIKGDEMVVMGKDLRTLEALHQLVTREHQVVLSSRHEISTLTAYRYLAGQYLSFDDVLAGGKQDGVFEDGMKFISARYLVRDRNRVLAKLQNIANQQYDLPGNCQVFYQYRKSPDTGAEIFLAEYVFGNSWMTVSAYGDKEVSAVREYFEHGIQDCLQFEGLEIKEEGIFEVLTREIKAQYPNLEARLKKAYLDKWYFSKSKELGGLSPAQARESEEGQRRLWEMFKDMNQRRKSCIRQRVKRYLNLKEYLERMYL
;
A
#
# COMPACT_ATOMS: atom_id res chain seq x y z
N MET A 1 -17.79 -1.91 -40.36
CA MET A 1 -19.12 -2.34 -39.87
C MET A 1 -19.22 -1.93 -38.41
N LYS A 2 -20.26 -1.17 -38.04
CA LYS A 2 -20.48 -0.68 -36.67
C LYS A 2 -20.68 -1.87 -35.72
N SER A 3 -19.77 -2.10 -34.77
CA SER A 3 -20.03 -2.97 -33.63
C SER A 3 -21.10 -2.29 -32.78
N ARG A 4 -22.30 -2.89 -32.75
CA ARG A 4 -23.32 -2.55 -31.77
C ARG A 4 -22.73 -2.84 -30.39
N SER A 5 -22.74 -1.85 -29.50
CA SER A 5 -22.51 -2.09 -28.07
C SER A 5 -23.52 -3.16 -27.63
N ASN A 6 -23.03 -4.31 -27.17
CA ASN A 6 -23.87 -5.20 -26.39
C ASN A 6 -24.26 -4.42 -25.12
N ASN A 7 -25.46 -3.82 -25.13
CA ASN A 7 -26.08 -3.32 -23.91
C ASN A 7 -26.25 -4.52 -22.99
N LYS A 8 -25.32 -4.71 -22.06
CA LYS A 8 -25.51 -5.61 -20.93
C LYS A 8 -26.70 -5.04 -20.15
N LEU A 9 -27.91 -5.55 -20.40
CA LEU A 9 -29.10 -5.09 -19.68
C LEU A 9 -29.08 -5.72 -18.29
N ILE A 10 -29.09 -4.88 -17.26
CA ILE A 10 -29.29 -5.34 -15.88
C ILE A 10 -30.78 -5.75 -15.74
N PRO A 11 -31.08 -6.95 -15.20
CA PRO A 11 -32.46 -7.38 -14.99
C PRO A 11 -33.28 -6.35 -14.20
N ARG A 12 -34.44 -5.99 -14.74
CA ARG A 12 -35.31 -4.95 -14.18
C ARG A 12 -35.83 -5.30 -12.79
N SER A 13 -35.97 -6.59 -12.47
CA SER A 13 -36.33 -7.10 -11.16
C SER A 13 -35.27 -6.80 -10.10
N LEU A 14 -33.99 -6.99 -10.42
CA LEU A 14 -32.87 -6.66 -9.54
C LEU A 14 -32.80 -5.16 -9.28
N LEU A 15 -32.94 -4.34 -10.33
CA LEU A 15 -32.96 -2.88 -10.17
C LEU A 15 -34.14 -2.39 -9.32
N LYS A 16 -35.30 -3.03 -9.43
CA LYS A 16 -36.47 -2.69 -8.61
C LYS A 16 -36.27 -3.08 -7.14
N SER A 17 -35.63 -4.22 -6.88
CA SER A 17 -35.24 -4.60 -5.52
C SER A 17 -34.28 -3.58 -4.93
N LEU A 18 -33.19 -3.30 -5.64
CA LEU A 18 -32.17 -2.34 -5.22
C LEU A 18 -32.74 -0.95 -4.96
N ALA A 19 -33.63 -0.46 -5.83
CA ALA A 19 -34.32 0.82 -5.61
C ALA A 19 -35.21 0.80 -4.35
N GLY A 20 -35.88 -0.32 -4.10
CA GLY A 20 -36.66 -0.54 -2.88
C GLY A 20 -35.80 -0.54 -1.62
N ASP A 21 -34.65 -1.22 -1.65
CA ASP A 21 -33.71 -1.29 -0.53
C ASP A 21 -33.13 0.10 -0.23
N ILE A 22 -32.64 0.81 -1.26
CA ILE A 22 -32.10 2.19 -1.13
C ILE A 22 -33.13 3.11 -0.48
N LYS A 23 -34.41 2.99 -0.85
CA LYS A 23 -35.46 3.84 -0.29
C LYS A 23 -35.51 3.79 1.24
N HIS A 24 -35.41 2.60 1.82
CA HIS A 24 -35.46 2.42 3.27
C HIS A 24 -34.18 2.87 3.98
N LEU A 25 -33.05 2.90 3.25
CA LEU A 25 -31.74 3.20 3.77
C LEU A 25 -31.41 4.71 3.83
N MET A 26 -32.11 5.55 3.07
CA MET A 26 -31.74 6.98 2.96
C MET A 26 -32.13 7.86 4.16
N ASP A 27 -32.94 7.34 5.07
CA ASP A 27 -33.49 8.10 6.20
C ASP A 27 -32.46 8.30 7.35
N SER A 28 -31.56 7.35 7.57
CA SER A 28 -30.54 7.40 8.63
C SER A 28 -29.10 7.47 8.08
N ASN A 29 -28.14 7.89 8.91
CA ASN A 29 -26.73 7.85 8.52
C ASN A 29 -26.20 6.41 8.41
N GLU A 30 -26.69 5.52 9.28
CA GLU A 30 -26.41 4.08 9.23
C GLU A 30 -26.85 3.47 7.88
N GLY A 31 -28.09 3.73 7.46
CA GLY A 31 -28.59 3.22 6.19
C GLY A 31 -27.84 3.80 5.00
N ARG A 32 -27.44 5.07 5.06
CA ARG A 32 -26.61 5.70 4.01
C ARG A 32 -25.24 5.03 3.88
N LEU A 33 -24.59 4.66 4.98
CA LEU A 33 -23.33 3.89 4.94
C LEU A 33 -23.54 2.53 4.29
N PHE A 34 -24.57 1.79 4.71
CA PHE A 34 -24.89 0.49 4.12
C PHE A 34 -25.18 0.59 2.62
N ALA A 35 -25.87 1.65 2.17
CA ALA A 35 -26.11 1.89 0.75
C ALA A 35 -24.81 2.16 -0.05
N LEU A 36 -23.77 2.73 0.59
CA LEU A 36 -22.44 2.88 -0.03
C LEU A 36 -21.70 1.54 -0.09
N GLU A 37 -21.80 0.71 0.95
CA GLU A 37 -21.24 -0.65 0.97
C GLU A 37 -21.83 -1.51 -0.16
N MET A 38 -23.16 -1.47 -0.34
CA MET A 38 -23.85 -2.13 -1.46
C MET A 38 -23.31 -1.68 -2.83
N MET A 39 -22.91 -0.41 -2.97
CA MET A 39 -22.32 0.11 -4.21
C MET A 39 -20.87 -0.34 -4.40
N GLU A 40 -20.13 -0.60 -3.32
CA GLU A 40 -18.78 -1.14 -3.39
C GLU A 40 -18.75 -2.58 -3.91
N GLU A 41 -19.73 -3.40 -3.52
CA GLU A 41 -19.88 -4.79 -4.01
C GLU A 41 -20.14 -4.86 -5.53
N ILE A 42 -20.67 -3.80 -6.12
CA ILE A 42 -20.91 -3.74 -7.57
C ILE A 42 -19.57 -3.54 -8.30
N PRO A 43 -19.21 -4.41 -9.27
CA PRO A 43 -17.99 -4.25 -10.03
C PRO A 43 -17.92 -2.88 -10.71
N ARG A 44 -16.76 -2.22 -10.62
CA ARG A 44 -16.56 -0.81 -11.00
C ARG A 44 -17.09 -0.47 -12.40
N ASP A 45 -16.83 -1.33 -13.38
CA ASP A 45 -17.25 -1.15 -14.78
C ASP A 45 -18.77 -1.06 -14.95
N PHE A 46 -19.54 -1.61 -14.00
CA PHE A 46 -21.00 -1.64 -14.03
C PHE A 46 -21.65 -0.53 -13.20
N ARG A 47 -20.92 0.14 -12.30
CA ARG A 47 -21.49 1.18 -11.41
C ARG A 47 -22.18 2.30 -12.19
N SER A 48 -21.54 2.79 -13.25
CA SER A 48 -22.12 3.82 -14.12
C SER A 48 -23.44 3.38 -14.77
N LEU A 49 -23.51 2.13 -15.23
CA LEU A 49 -24.70 1.54 -15.83
C LEU A 49 -25.82 1.34 -14.81
N VAL A 50 -25.48 0.91 -13.60
CA VAL A 50 -26.43 0.76 -12.48
C VAL A 50 -27.06 2.10 -12.15
N ILE A 51 -26.24 3.15 -11.97
CA ILE A 51 -26.72 4.51 -11.67
C ILE A 51 -27.65 5.03 -12.78
N GLU A 52 -27.25 4.86 -14.04
CA GLU A 52 -28.08 5.28 -15.17
C GLU A 52 -29.39 4.48 -15.25
N SER A 53 -29.39 3.22 -14.83
CA SER A 53 -30.59 2.36 -14.83
C SER A 53 -31.52 2.67 -13.66
N LEU A 54 -30.98 2.96 -12.47
CA LEU A 54 -31.74 3.39 -11.29
C LEU A 54 -32.47 4.72 -11.52
N SER A 55 -31.93 5.60 -12.39
CA SER A 55 -32.60 6.85 -12.77
C SER A 55 -33.97 6.68 -13.46
N GLY A 56 -34.33 5.46 -13.86
CA GLY A 56 -35.65 5.13 -14.40
C GLY A 56 -36.76 5.02 -13.33
N PHE A 57 -36.40 4.99 -12.05
CA PHE A 57 -37.32 4.98 -10.92
C PHE A 57 -37.41 6.41 -10.36
N HIS A 58 -38.60 7.00 -10.37
CA HIS A 58 -38.82 8.42 -10.09
C HIS A 58 -39.14 8.67 -8.60
N GLU A 59 -38.26 8.20 -7.72
CA GLU A 59 -38.42 8.32 -6.25
C GLU A 59 -37.54 9.42 -5.68
N LYS A 60 -37.95 10.03 -4.56
CA LYS A 60 -37.24 11.18 -3.95
C LYS A 60 -35.97 10.73 -3.25
N GLU A 61 -36.01 9.55 -2.64
CA GLU A 61 -34.95 8.89 -1.91
C GLU A 61 -33.78 8.55 -2.85
N LEU A 62 -34.08 8.22 -4.11
CA LEU A 62 -33.05 8.04 -5.13
C LEU A 62 -32.32 9.34 -5.49
N ALA A 63 -32.99 10.50 -5.39
CA ALA A 63 -32.30 11.79 -5.55
C ALA A 63 -31.31 12.03 -4.40
N VAL A 64 -31.68 11.69 -3.16
CA VAL A 64 -30.80 11.73 -1.98
C VAL A 64 -29.61 10.80 -2.18
N PHE A 65 -29.85 9.56 -2.62
CA PHE A 65 -28.81 8.59 -2.92
C PHE A 65 -27.84 9.06 -4.00
N PHE A 66 -28.31 9.65 -5.10
CA PHE A 66 -27.44 10.19 -6.13
C PHE A 66 -26.57 11.36 -5.63
N HIS A 67 -27.09 12.20 -4.73
CA HIS A 67 -26.27 13.22 -4.06
C HIS A 67 -25.27 12.62 -3.07
N LEU A 68 -25.61 11.53 -2.40
CA LEU A 68 -24.70 10.77 -1.53
C LEU A 68 -23.53 10.21 -2.36
N LEU A 69 -23.81 9.57 -3.50
CA LEU A 69 -22.78 9.08 -4.41
C LEU A 69 -21.92 10.23 -4.98
N GLN A 70 -22.52 11.41 -5.18
CA GLN A 70 -21.78 12.58 -5.64
C GLN A 70 -20.75 13.05 -4.60
N GLN A 71 -21.11 13.01 -3.32
CA GLN A 71 -20.20 13.34 -2.21
C GLN A 71 -19.10 12.30 -2.05
N GLU A 72 -19.44 11.01 -2.18
CA GLU A 72 -18.51 9.90 -1.99
C GLU A 72 -17.48 9.80 -3.13
N TYR A 73 -17.96 9.69 -4.38
CA TYR A 73 -17.11 9.38 -5.54
C TYR A 73 -16.66 10.63 -6.32
N GLY A 74 -17.29 11.79 -6.07
CA GLY A 74 -16.89 13.06 -6.69
C GLY A 74 -16.80 12.97 -8.22
N ALA A 75 -15.63 13.37 -8.74
CA ALA A 75 -15.36 13.42 -10.18
C ALA A 75 -15.48 12.05 -10.90
N GLU A 76 -15.29 10.94 -10.18
CA GLU A 76 -15.33 9.58 -10.75
C GLU A 76 -16.71 9.26 -11.36
N LEU A 77 -17.79 9.62 -10.65
CA LEU A 77 -19.17 9.31 -11.04
C LEU A 77 -20.01 10.56 -11.34
N GLU A 78 -19.39 11.75 -11.41
CA GLU A 78 -20.09 13.02 -11.61
C GLU A 78 -21.00 13.01 -12.86
N ARG A 79 -20.51 12.48 -13.98
CA ARG A 79 -21.25 12.44 -15.25
C ARG A 79 -22.51 11.56 -15.22
N PRO A 80 -22.44 10.27 -14.83
CA PRO A 80 -23.64 9.43 -14.73
C PRO A 80 -24.61 9.96 -13.68
N ILE A 81 -24.12 10.45 -12.54
CA ILE A 81 -24.95 11.03 -11.48
C ILE A 81 -25.69 12.29 -11.96
N SER A 82 -24.99 13.23 -12.60
CA SER A 82 -25.59 14.46 -13.14
C SER A 82 -26.69 14.15 -14.16
N ARG A 83 -26.48 13.13 -15.00
CA ARG A 83 -27.50 12.65 -15.95
C ARG A 83 -28.69 12.01 -15.24
N ALA A 84 -28.47 11.21 -14.20
CA ALA A 84 -29.51 10.59 -13.39
C ALA A 84 -30.38 11.65 -12.68
N LEU A 85 -29.75 12.61 -11.99
CA LEU A 85 -30.41 13.74 -11.34
C LEU A 85 -31.18 14.60 -12.34
N GLY A 86 -30.63 14.83 -13.54
CA GLY A 86 -31.30 15.53 -14.63
C GLY A 86 -32.61 14.84 -15.06
N LYS A 87 -32.61 13.51 -15.19
CA LYS A 87 -33.83 12.74 -15.52
C LYS A 87 -34.90 12.85 -14.43
N LEU A 88 -34.51 12.74 -13.16
CA LEU A 88 -35.43 12.91 -12.03
C LEU A 88 -36.07 14.31 -12.02
N ARG A 89 -35.26 15.34 -12.28
CA ARG A 89 -35.75 16.73 -12.40
C ARG A 89 -36.77 16.87 -13.54
N MET A 90 -36.50 16.27 -14.70
CA MET A 90 -37.43 16.28 -15.85
C MET A 90 -38.74 15.54 -15.55
N ALA A 91 -38.70 14.54 -14.67
CA ALA A 91 -39.89 13.80 -14.20
C ALA A 91 -40.66 14.52 -13.08
N GLY A 92 -40.23 15.71 -12.66
CA GLY A 92 -40.88 16.49 -11.60
C GLY A 92 -40.53 16.08 -10.17
N VAL A 93 -39.50 15.25 -9.98
CA VAL A 93 -39.01 14.89 -8.64
C VAL A 93 -38.16 16.06 -8.10
N PRO A 94 -38.37 16.51 -6.85
CA PRO A 94 -37.55 17.56 -6.25
C PRO A 94 -36.11 17.07 -6.06
N VAL A 95 -35.17 17.73 -6.74
CA VAL A 95 -33.73 17.45 -6.65
C VAL A 95 -33.08 18.54 -5.83
N THR A 96 -33.20 18.43 -4.51
CA THR A 96 -32.51 19.31 -3.56
C THR A 96 -31.43 18.53 -2.85
N CYS A 97 -30.21 19.07 -2.84
CA CYS A 97 -29.11 18.47 -2.09
C CYS A 97 -29.47 18.41 -0.60
N PRO A 98 -29.53 17.22 0.02
CA PRO A 98 -29.85 17.08 1.43
C PRO A 98 -28.69 17.58 2.29
N ALA A 99 -29.01 18.18 3.43
CA ALA A 99 -28.03 18.39 4.49
C ALA A 99 -27.88 17.07 5.25
N PHE A 100 -26.81 16.32 4.95
CA PHE A 100 -26.55 15.02 5.57
C PHE A 100 -26.23 15.12 7.07
N PHE A 101 -25.98 16.33 7.57
CA PHE A 101 -25.62 16.59 8.95
C PHE A 101 -26.47 17.72 9.55
N ARG A 102 -27.12 17.45 10.69
CA ARG A 102 -28.03 18.39 11.40
C ARG A 102 -27.97 18.25 12.92
N GLY A 103 -26.79 18.04 13.50
CA GLY A 103 -26.62 17.82 14.94
C GLY A 103 -25.80 18.89 15.65
N ARG A 104 -25.99 19.01 16.98
CA ARG A 104 -25.11 19.79 17.87
C ARG A 104 -24.10 18.85 18.54
N PHE A 105 -22.84 19.25 18.63
CA PHE A 105 -21.82 18.40 19.27
C PHE A 105 -22.19 18.11 20.73
N TYR A 106 -22.25 16.83 21.08
CA TYR A 106 -22.53 16.37 22.44
C TYR A 106 -21.23 16.03 23.17
N ARG A 107 -20.55 14.94 22.75
CA ARG A 107 -19.26 14.48 23.29
C ARG A 107 -18.51 13.64 22.25
N ALA A 108 -17.20 13.48 22.45
CA ALA A 108 -16.41 12.51 21.71
C ALA A 108 -15.55 11.67 22.66
N TYR A 109 -15.27 10.45 22.23
CA TYR A 109 -14.47 9.48 22.97
C TYR A 109 -13.46 8.83 22.03
N ALA A 110 -12.32 8.39 22.55
CA ALA A 110 -11.33 7.65 21.79
C ALA A 110 -10.68 6.54 22.60
N THR A 111 -10.24 5.48 21.94
CA THR A 111 -9.53 4.36 22.59
C THR A 111 -8.07 4.70 22.90
N LYS A 112 -7.53 4.14 23.97
CA LYS A 112 -6.13 4.31 24.41
C LYS A 112 -5.14 3.44 23.63
N THR A 113 -5.37 3.24 22.35
CA THR A 113 -4.65 2.28 21.50
C THR A 113 -3.64 2.94 20.57
N ARG A 114 -3.32 4.23 20.74
CA ARG A 114 -2.43 4.97 19.81
C ARG A 114 -1.06 4.31 19.63
N HIS A 115 -0.58 3.65 20.67
CA HIS A 115 0.66 2.87 20.71
C HIS A 115 0.68 1.63 19.78
N LEU A 116 -0.50 1.12 19.39
CA LEU A 116 -0.70 0.13 18.31
C LEU A 116 -0.71 0.76 16.91
N GLY A 117 -0.69 2.09 16.83
CA GLY A 117 -0.93 2.85 15.61
C GLY A 117 -2.37 2.74 15.08
N GLN A 118 -3.33 2.42 15.95
CA GLN A 118 -4.76 2.39 15.64
C GLN A 118 -5.54 3.08 16.76
N VAL A 119 -6.59 3.83 16.43
CA VAL A 119 -7.47 4.50 17.40
C VAL A 119 -8.90 4.45 16.90
N THR A 120 -9.83 4.00 17.74
CA THR A 120 -11.26 4.16 17.47
C THR A 120 -11.73 5.47 18.08
N VAL A 121 -12.47 6.27 17.32
CA VAL A 121 -13.02 7.57 17.75
C VAL A 121 -14.53 7.55 17.61
N ASP A 122 -15.25 7.75 18.70
CA ASP A 122 -16.71 7.88 18.71
C ASP A 122 -17.08 9.37 18.88
N ILE A 123 -17.94 9.90 18.01
CA ILE A 123 -18.38 11.30 18.04
C ILE A 123 -19.90 11.32 18.09
N ALA A 124 -20.46 11.80 19.19
CA ALA A 124 -21.90 11.90 19.40
C ALA A 124 -22.42 13.30 19.09
N TRP A 125 -23.53 13.33 18.35
CA TRP A 125 -24.23 14.54 17.95
C TRP A 125 -25.68 14.48 18.43
N GLU A 126 -26.12 15.52 19.12
CA GLU A 126 -27.50 15.68 19.55
C GLU A 126 -28.38 16.10 18.38
N THR A 127 -29.39 15.29 18.08
CA THR A 127 -30.38 15.58 17.04
C THR A 127 -31.43 16.58 17.55
N PRO A 128 -32.18 17.26 16.66
CA PRO A 128 -33.27 18.15 17.07
C PRO A 128 -34.39 17.45 17.87
N HIS A 129 -34.45 16.12 17.81
CA HIS A 129 -35.43 15.29 18.50
C HIS A 129 -34.97 14.83 19.89
N GLY A 130 -33.75 15.20 20.31
CA GLY A 130 -33.18 14.84 21.61
C GLY A 130 -32.56 13.44 21.67
N SER A 131 -32.49 12.72 20.53
CA SER A 131 -31.71 11.50 20.38
C SER A 131 -30.25 11.82 19.99
N LEU A 132 -29.34 10.85 20.11
CA LEU A 132 -27.95 10.98 19.66
C LEU A 132 -27.73 10.20 18.37
N ASP A 133 -27.08 10.85 17.40
CA ASP A 133 -26.40 10.20 16.29
C ASP A 133 -24.92 10.03 16.66
N VAL A 134 -24.44 8.79 16.71
CA VAL A 134 -23.06 8.45 17.05
C VAL A 134 -22.31 8.01 15.80
N GLU A 135 -21.20 8.67 15.51
CA GLU A 135 -20.31 8.35 14.41
C GLU A 135 -19.04 7.72 14.97
N CYS A 136 -18.77 6.47 14.61
CA CYS A 136 -17.62 5.70 15.07
C CYS A 136 -16.61 5.55 13.91
N PHE A 137 -15.39 6.02 14.11
CA PHE A 137 -14.30 5.96 13.13
C PHE A 137 -13.23 5.02 13.61
N PHE A 138 -12.88 4.01 12.81
CA PHE A 138 -11.70 3.19 13.03
C PHE A 138 -10.53 3.79 12.25
N LEU A 139 -9.63 4.44 12.98
CA LEU A 139 -8.50 5.17 12.41
C LEU A 139 -7.23 4.34 12.53
N THR A 140 -6.50 4.23 11.43
CA THR A 140 -5.16 3.65 11.40
C THR A 140 -4.16 4.74 11.04
N PHE A 141 -2.97 4.68 11.65
CA PHE A 141 -1.83 5.55 11.35
C PHE A 141 -0.81 4.75 10.56
N GLY A 142 -1.25 4.24 9.41
CA GLY A 142 -0.52 3.39 8.47
C GLY A 142 -1.17 3.44 7.09
N PRO A 143 -0.87 2.51 6.17
CA PRO A 143 -1.34 2.58 4.78
C PRO A 143 -2.86 2.74 4.61
N GLU A 144 -3.65 2.16 5.51
CA GLU A 144 -5.12 2.15 5.42
C GLU A 144 -5.80 3.45 5.86
N GLY A 145 -5.09 4.35 6.57
CA GLY A 145 -5.65 5.61 7.08
C GLY A 145 -7.00 5.42 7.78
N ILE A 146 -8.03 6.17 7.35
CA ILE A 146 -9.42 5.96 7.78
C ILE A 146 -9.88 4.63 7.20
N HIS A 147 -9.88 3.59 8.03
CA HIS A 147 -10.11 2.22 7.58
C HIS A 147 -11.61 1.92 7.46
N SER A 148 -12.40 2.19 8.51
CA SER A 148 -13.84 1.97 8.49
C SER A 148 -14.62 3.00 9.32
N ILE A 149 -15.91 3.12 9.01
CA ILE A 149 -16.82 4.08 9.63
C ILE A 149 -18.13 3.37 9.90
N PHE A 150 -18.64 3.52 11.12
CA PHE A 150 -19.96 3.05 11.51
C PHE A 150 -20.76 4.23 12.04
N ALA A 151 -22.07 4.20 11.86
CA ALA A 151 -22.97 5.19 12.44
C ALA A 151 -24.12 4.47 13.15
N LEU A 152 -24.46 4.95 14.34
CA LEU A 152 -25.61 4.52 15.11
C LEU A 152 -26.56 5.71 15.24
N SER A 153 -27.79 5.55 14.76
CA SER A 153 -28.82 6.59 14.87
C SER A 153 -29.77 6.32 16.03
N ASP A 154 -30.40 7.38 16.53
CA ASP A 154 -31.43 7.33 17.57
C ASP A 154 -31.01 6.69 18.91
N VAL A 155 -29.77 6.90 19.32
CA VAL A 155 -29.24 6.40 20.59
C VAL A 155 -29.66 7.30 21.76
N ALA A 156 -30.09 6.72 22.87
CA ALA A 156 -30.39 7.48 24.09
C ALA A 156 -29.09 7.95 24.78
N ALA A 157 -29.05 9.21 25.24
CA ALA A 157 -27.87 9.78 25.87
C ALA A 157 -27.41 9.03 27.13
N SER A 158 -28.35 8.47 27.91
CA SER A 158 -28.04 7.63 29.07
C SER A 158 -27.29 6.36 28.70
N ASP A 159 -27.71 5.73 27.61
CA ASP A 159 -27.18 4.43 27.18
C ASP A 159 -25.77 4.61 26.61
N PHE A 160 -25.59 5.65 25.80
CA PHE A 160 -24.29 6.05 25.29
C PHE A 160 -23.28 6.32 26.42
N GLU A 161 -23.66 7.10 27.43
CA GLU A 161 -22.76 7.37 28.57
C GLU A 161 -22.49 6.13 29.41
N ASN A 162 -23.50 5.29 29.65
CA ASN A 162 -23.35 4.08 30.45
C ASN A 162 -22.42 3.07 29.79
N ASP A 163 -22.50 2.90 28.47
CA ASP A 163 -21.66 1.96 27.74
C ASP A 163 -20.20 2.43 27.69
N ARG A 164 -19.96 3.73 27.48
CA ARG A 164 -18.60 4.27 27.50
C ARG A 164 -17.96 4.29 28.89
N ARG A 165 -18.76 4.39 29.96
CA ARG A 165 -18.26 4.26 31.34
C ARG A 165 -17.86 2.83 31.72
N LYS A 166 -18.43 1.80 31.07
CA LYS A 166 -18.06 0.39 31.29
C LYS A 166 -16.70 0.05 30.64
N LEU A 167 -16.31 0.78 29.60
CA LEU A 167 -15.05 0.58 28.89
C LEU A 167 -13.90 1.27 29.63
N THR A 168 -12.88 0.49 30.02
CA THR A 168 -11.71 0.99 30.76
C THR A 168 -10.66 1.64 29.86
N ASN A 169 -10.70 1.33 28.56
CA ASN A 169 -9.72 1.72 27.54
C ASN A 169 -10.15 2.95 26.73
N VAL A 170 -11.15 3.72 27.17
CA VAL A 170 -11.68 4.88 26.46
C VAL A 170 -11.43 6.18 27.23
N VAL A 171 -11.20 7.28 26.52
CA VAL A 171 -11.00 8.64 27.06
C VAL A 171 -11.91 9.64 26.36
N ASP A 172 -12.44 10.60 27.11
CA ASP A 172 -13.15 11.75 26.55
C ASP A 172 -12.18 12.63 25.77
N ILE A 173 -12.52 13.03 24.55
CA ILE A 173 -11.73 13.95 23.73
C ILE A 173 -12.59 15.12 23.23
N SER A 174 -11.95 16.26 23.01
CA SER A 174 -12.60 17.42 22.42
C SER A 174 -12.87 17.22 20.92
N LEU A 175 -13.83 17.98 20.39
CA LEU A 175 -14.12 17.97 18.96
C LEU A 175 -12.90 18.36 18.11
N LYS A 176 -12.02 19.24 18.60
CA LYS A 176 -10.78 19.62 17.91
C LYS A 176 -9.79 18.46 17.86
N GLU A 177 -9.62 17.74 18.97
CA GLU A 177 -8.80 16.53 19.04
C GLU A 177 -9.33 15.45 18.09
N ALA A 178 -10.65 15.24 18.05
CA ALA A 178 -11.28 14.29 17.14
C ALA A 178 -11.05 14.65 15.67
N ALA A 179 -11.26 15.92 15.31
CA ALA A 179 -11.00 16.41 13.95
C ALA A 179 -9.52 16.26 13.56
N PHE A 180 -8.58 16.55 14.47
CA PHE A 180 -7.16 16.35 14.25
C PHE A 180 -6.80 14.88 13.96
N LEU A 181 -7.34 13.92 14.72
CA LEU A 181 -7.07 12.49 14.49
C LEU A 181 -7.60 12.03 13.14
N ILE A 182 -8.82 12.43 12.77
CA ILE A 182 -9.42 12.09 11.47
C ILE A 182 -8.60 12.70 10.33
N GLN A 183 -8.19 13.95 10.44
CA GLN A 183 -7.33 14.61 9.45
C GLN A 183 -5.97 13.91 9.32
N GLN A 184 -5.32 13.57 10.44
CA GLN A 184 -4.05 12.84 10.41
C GLN A 184 -4.21 11.48 9.71
N SER A 185 -5.23 10.71 10.06
CA SER A 185 -5.50 9.41 9.45
C SER A 185 -5.81 9.54 7.95
N TYR A 186 -6.56 10.58 7.54
CA TYR A 186 -6.78 10.88 6.12
C TYR A 186 -5.49 11.27 5.37
N GLN A 187 -4.55 11.97 6.02
CA GLN A 187 -3.23 12.25 5.41
C GLN A 187 -2.45 10.97 5.13
N PHE A 188 -2.62 9.92 5.94
CA PHE A 188 -2.05 8.60 5.62
C PHE A 188 -2.71 7.99 4.38
N ASN A 189 -4.04 8.08 4.22
CA ASN A 189 -4.69 7.65 2.97
C ASN A 189 -4.10 8.37 1.75
N LEU A 190 -3.90 9.69 1.84
CA LEU A 190 -3.29 10.47 0.76
C LEU A 190 -1.84 10.07 0.50
N LYS A 191 -1.03 9.92 1.56
CA LYS A 191 0.38 9.53 1.48
C LYS A 191 0.55 8.17 0.82
N HIS A 192 -0.32 7.22 1.13
CA HIS A 192 -0.28 5.87 0.60
C HIS A 192 -1.18 5.67 -0.63
N MET A 193 -1.89 6.72 -1.08
CA MET A 193 -2.89 6.68 -2.16
C MET A 193 -3.89 5.53 -2.02
N THR A 194 -4.30 5.26 -0.78
CA THR A 194 -5.35 4.30 -0.46
C THR A 194 -6.70 4.99 -0.44
N ARG A 195 -7.77 4.22 -0.65
CA ARG A 195 -9.12 4.75 -0.51
C ARG A 195 -9.50 4.74 0.97
N PRO A 196 -9.98 5.87 1.53
CA PRO A 196 -10.63 5.85 2.84
C PRO A 196 -11.85 4.93 2.83
N GLY A 197 -12.23 4.40 4.00
CA GLY A 197 -13.50 3.71 4.18
C GLY A 197 -14.69 4.54 3.67
N PRO A 198 -15.75 3.89 3.15
CA PRO A 198 -16.92 4.59 2.62
C PRO A 198 -17.57 5.44 3.72
N GLY A 199 -18.04 6.63 3.36
CA GLY A 199 -18.63 7.57 4.34
C GLY A 199 -18.02 8.96 4.31
N ARG A 200 -17.52 9.42 3.16
CA ARG A 200 -16.97 10.78 2.97
C ARG A 200 -17.93 11.86 3.38
N PHE A 201 -19.23 11.66 3.17
CA PHE A 201 -20.28 12.59 3.62
C PHE A 201 -20.29 12.82 5.15
N LEU A 202 -19.78 11.86 5.94
CA LEU A 202 -19.63 11.99 7.40
C LEU A 202 -18.33 12.67 7.77
N PHE A 203 -17.19 12.18 7.26
CA PHE A 203 -15.90 12.66 7.75
C PHE A 203 -15.43 13.97 7.13
N HIS A 204 -15.95 14.35 5.95
CA HIS A 204 -15.48 15.55 5.24
C HIS A 204 -15.65 16.83 6.06
N LYS A 205 -16.71 16.92 6.88
CA LYS A 205 -16.92 18.05 7.80
C LYS A 205 -15.75 18.24 8.77
N TYR A 206 -15.11 17.16 9.22
CA TYR A 206 -13.95 17.25 10.12
C TYR A 206 -12.69 17.66 9.37
N LEU A 207 -12.58 17.35 8.08
CA LEU A 207 -11.46 17.79 7.23
C LEU A 207 -11.49 19.30 6.99
N ASP A 208 -12.69 19.89 6.90
CA ASP A 208 -12.88 21.33 6.71
C ASP A 208 -12.73 22.14 8.02
N MET A 209 -12.73 21.47 9.18
CA MET A 209 -12.56 22.13 10.46
C MET A 209 -11.10 22.53 10.71
N SER A 210 -10.89 23.74 11.26
CA SER A 210 -9.57 24.16 11.76
C SER A 210 -9.20 23.32 12.98
N SER A 211 -8.19 22.46 12.82
CA SER A 211 -7.69 21.54 13.84
C SER A 211 -6.40 22.05 14.49
N ASP A 212 -6.19 23.37 14.53
CA ASP A 212 -4.95 24.03 14.97
C ASP A 212 -4.63 23.70 16.44
N LEU A 213 -4.08 22.51 16.66
CA LEU A 213 -3.48 22.05 17.90
C LEU A 213 -2.00 22.44 17.86
N THR A 214 -1.54 23.01 18.95
CA THR A 214 -0.12 23.24 19.19
C THR A 214 0.62 21.90 19.36
N GLU A 215 1.94 21.87 19.15
CA GLU A 215 2.73 20.64 19.34
C GLU A 215 2.59 20.07 20.76
N ALA A 216 2.41 20.94 21.77
CA ALA A 216 2.18 20.55 23.15
C ALA A 216 0.81 19.85 23.33
N GLU A 217 -0.25 20.40 22.73
CA GLU A 217 -1.59 19.78 22.77
C GLU A 217 -1.62 18.45 22.01
N VAL A 218 -0.90 18.34 20.90
CA VAL A 218 -0.74 17.07 20.16
C VAL A 218 -0.03 16.02 21.03
N ARG A 219 1.04 16.40 21.73
CA ARG A 219 1.74 15.50 22.64
C ARG A 219 0.83 15.07 23.80
N GLU A 220 0.09 16.00 24.41
CA GLU A 220 -0.87 15.69 25.48
C GLU A 220 -1.97 14.74 25.00
N LEU A 221 -2.48 14.94 23.78
CA LEU A 221 -3.44 14.04 23.15
C LEU A 221 -2.85 12.64 22.95
N PHE A 222 -1.65 12.51 22.39
CA PHE A 222 -1.00 11.20 22.21
C PHE A 222 -0.72 10.52 23.56
N ASP A 223 -0.34 11.29 24.57
CA ASP A 223 -0.20 10.81 25.92
C ASP A 223 -1.52 10.26 26.47
N LYS A 224 -2.62 10.95 26.23
CA LYS A 224 -3.96 10.56 26.67
C LYS A 224 -4.48 9.31 25.96
N LEU A 225 -4.11 9.13 24.70
CA LEU A 225 -4.49 8.01 23.83
C LEU A 225 -3.53 6.80 23.90
N SER A 226 -2.52 6.84 24.77
CA SER A 226 -1.62 5.71 24.99
C SER A 226 -1.75 5.18 26.42
N GLU A 227 -1.75 3.86 26.56
CA GLU A 227 -1.70 3.22 27.86
C GLU A 227 -0.34 3.42 28.56
N LEU A 228 -0.27 3.04 29.83
CA LEU A 228 0.97 3.08 30.60
C LEU A 228 1.90 1.95 30.16
N LEU A 229 2.71 2.23 29.14
CA LEU A 229 3.65 1.27 28.56
C LEU A 229 4.83 0.99 29.51
N SER A 230 5.23 -0.28 29.58
CA SER A 230 6.52 -0.70 30.14
C SER A 230 7.68 -0.19 29.26
N PRO A 231 8.91 -0.13 29.78
CA PRO A 231 10.10 0.19 28.98
C PRO A 231 10.22 -0.60 27.68
N GLN A 232 9.88 -1.90 27.74
CA GLN A 232 9.93 -2.78 26.59
C GLN A 232 8.84 -2.45 25.56
N GLN A 233 7.61 -2.27 26.04
CA GLN A 233 6.44 -1.90 25.23
C GLN A 233 6.65 -0.57 24.51
N LEU A 234 7.27 0.42 25.18
CA LEU A 234 7.60 1.71 24.58
C LEU A 234 8.52 1.56 23.36
N VAL A 235 9.57 0.75 23.47
CA VAL A 235 10.53 0.53 22.38
C VAL A 235 9.91 -0.29 21.24
N ASN A 236 9.04 -1.25 21.54
CA ASN A 236 8.29 -1.97 20.50
C ASN A 236 7.31 -1.03 19.77
N SER A 237 6.58 -0.18 20.51
CA SER A 237 5.69 0.85 19.95
C SER A 237 6.46 1.84 19.05
N PHE A 238 7.68 2.21 19.43
CA PHE A 238 8.58 3.01 18.60
C PHE A 238 8.85 2.35 17.23
N PHE A 239 9.17 1.05 17.19
CA PHE A 239 9.42 0.36 15.92
C PHE A 239 8.17 0.22 15.06
N ILE A 240 7.00 -0.02 15.68
CA ILE A 240 5.71 -0.07 14.97
C ILE A 240 5.46 1.27 14.27
N ALA A 241 5.60 2.38 15.00
CA ALA A 241 5.38 3.70 14.48
C ALA A 241 6.41 4.08 13.39
N LEU A 242 7.68 3.71 13.57
CA LEU A 242 8.72 3.93 12.57
C LEU A 242 8.44 3.17 11.26
N ARG A 243 8.01 1.90 11.34
CA ARG A 243 7.62 1.12 10.16
C ARG A 243 6.45 1.75 9.40
N ARG A 244 5.45 2.24 10.13
CA ARG A 244 4.31 2.95 9.54
C ARG A 244 4.64 4.37 9.09
N GLN A 245 5.88 4.83 9.29
CA GLN A 245 6.35 6.18 8.98
C GLN A 245 5.52 7.26 9.70
N ASP A 246 5.09 6.95 10.91
CA ASP A 246 4.34 7.83 11.80
C ASP A 246 5.28 8.70 12.63
N HIS A 247 5.92 9.64 11.93
CA HIS A 247 6.94 10.48 12.53
C HIS A 247 6.40 11.37 13.65
N ALA A 248 5.11 11.73 13.61
CA ALA A 248 4.48 12.55 14.63
C ALA A 248 4.43 11.81 15.97
N TYR A 249 3.98 10.55 15.99
CA TYR A 249 3.98 9.75 17.20
C TYR A 249 5.39 9.36 17.64
N VAL A 250 6.29 9.01 16.72
CA VAL A 250 7.69 8.71 17.07
C VAL A 250 8.33 9.89 17.79
N LYS A 251 8.17 11.12 17.30
CA LYS A 251 8.68 12.34 17.97
C LYS A 251 8.07 12.53 19.37
N ALA A 252 6.80 12.17 19.56
CA ALA A 252 6.15 12.31 20.87
C ALA A 252 6.72 11.34 21.94
N LEU A 253 7.31 10.21 21.54
CA LEU A 253 7.95 9.26 22.46
C LEU A 253 9.28 9.77 23.05
N PHE A 254 9.89 10.80 22.47
CA PHE A 254 11.15 11.37 22.95
C PHE A 254 10.94 12.46 24.00
N ASP A 255 11.95 12.65 24.87
CA ASP A 255 11.98 13.72 25.87
C ASP A 255 11.98 15.11 25.19
N GLU A 256 10.94 15.90 25.46
CA GLU A 256 10.70 17.22 24.87
C GLU A 256 11.84 18.20 25.11
N GLU A 257 12.38 18.24 26.33
CA GLU A 257 13.46 19.17 26.69
C GLU A 257 14.74 18.89 25.91
N LYS A 258 14.93 17.62 25.48
CA LYS A 258 16.07 17.22 24.66
C LYS A 258 15.82 17.42 23.16
N LEU A 259 14.60 17.20 22.68
CA LEU A 259 14.24 17.44 21.27
C LEU A 259 14.49 18.87 20.81
N LEU A 260 14.39 19.85 21.72
CA LEU A 260 14.71 21.25 21.43
C LEU A 260 16.22 21.49 21.16
N ARG A 261 17.09 20.51 21.45
CA ARG A 261 18.52 20.61 21.19
C ARG A 261 18.83 20.14 19.75
N PRO A 262 19.49 20.97 18.93
CA PRO A 262 19.71 20.67 17.51
C PRO A 262 20.55 19.40 17.27
N ASP A 263 21.51 19.15 18.15
CA ASP A 263 22.36 17.97 18.20
C ASP A 263 21.56 16.68 18.43
N PHE A 264 20.56 16.72 19.32
CA PHE A 264 19.68 15.57 19.56
C PHE A 264 18.62 15.42 18.47
N ALA A 265 18.10 16.53 17.93
CA ALA A 265 17.17 16.50 16.81
C ALA A 265 17.79 15.83 15.56
N GLY A 266 19.05 16.15 15.24
CA GLY A 266 19.79 15.49 14.16
C GLY A 266 19.99 13.98 14.38
N GLN A 267 20.23 13.57 15.63
CA GLN A 267 20.31 12.15 16.00
C GLN A 267 18.96 11.45 15.80
N VAL A 268 17.84 12.06 16.25
CA VAL A 268 16.50 11.52 16.02
C VAL A 268 16.21 11.42 14.51
N GLU A 269 16.56 12.45 13.72
CA GLU A 269 16.39 12.41 12.26
C GLU A 269 17.20 11.30 11.60
N SER A 270 18.42 11.02 12.06
CA SER A 270 19.22 9.89 11.56
C SER A 270 18.61 8.52 11.88
N VAL A 271 17.88 8.40 12.99
CA VAL A 271 17.16 7.17 13.35
C VAL A 271 15.83 7.08 12.57
N LEU A 272 15.18 8.21 12.28
CA LEU A 272 13.98 8.26 11.45
C LEU A 272 14.29 7.94 9.98
N ASN A 273 15.42 8.43 9.47
CA ASN A 273 15.85 8.27 8.09
C ASN A 273 16.89 7.16 7.97
N LEU A 274 16.49 5.91 8.22
CA LEU A 274 17.40 4.75 8.10
C LEU A 274 17.90 4.52 6.66
N GLY A 275 17.33 5.21 5.66
CA GLY A 275 17.64 5.06 4.23
C GLY A 275 17.24 3.69 3.65
N GLN A 276 16.57 2.87 4.45
CA GLN A 276 16.24 1.46 4.21
C GLN A 276 14.90 1.15 4.89
N THR A 277 14.12 0.24 4.31
CA THR A 277 12.82 -0.16 4.86
C THR A 277 13.04 -0.98 6.13
N LEU A 278 12.41 -0.57 7.23
CA LEU A 278 12.43 -1.34 8.48
C LEU A 278 11.59 -2.61 8.31
N VAL A 279 12.24 -3.76 8.36
CA VAL A 279 11.57 -5.08 8.23
C VAL A 279 11.24 -5.63 9.61
N GLU A 280 12.18 -5.57 10.55
CA GLU A 280 11.99 -6.03 11.92
C GLU A 280 12.58 -5.02 12.90
N GLY A 281 11.91 -4.80 14.03
CA GLY A 281 12.47 -4.12 15.18
C GLY A 281 11.83 -4.64 16.46
N HIS A 282 12.63 -5.05 17.44
CA HIS A 282 12.12 -5.48 18.74
C HIS A 282 13.09 -5.20 19.89
N ALA A 283 12.53 -5.04 21.09
CA ALA A 283 13.29 -4.96 22.32
C ALA A 283 13.77 -6.36 22.76
N ALA A 284 15.08 -6.52 22.92
CA ALA A 284 15.75 -7.78 23.25
C ALA A 284 16.09 -7.92 24.74
N GLY A 285 16.15 -6.82 25.49
CA GLY A 285 16.38 -6.88 26.94
C GLY A 285 16.25 -5.54 27.64
N VAL A 286 15.82 -5.55 28.89
CA VAL A 286 15.55 -4.35 29.69
C VAL A 286 16.35 -4.38 30.99
N LYS A 287 16.98 -3.26 31.33
CA LYS A 287 17.55 -3.00 32.66
C LYS A 287 16.90 -1.76 33.24
N THR A 288 16.19 -1.89 34.35
CA THR A 288 15.52 -0.76 35.02
C THR A 288 16.27 -0.36 36.29
N SER A 289 16.34 0.95 36.55
CA SER A 289 16.88 1.54 37.76
C SER A 289 16.07 2.76 38.16
N GLY A 290 15.03 2.55 38.97
CA GLY A 290 14.16 3.61 39.50
C GLY A 290 13.51 4.45 38.39
N ARG A 291 14.05 5.66 38.16
CA ARG A 291 13.56 6.61 37.14
C ARG A 291 14.20 6.43 35.76
N TYR A 292 15.17 5.53 35.61
CA TYR A 292 15.88 5.30 34.36
C TYR A 292 15.72 3.84 33.93
N ALA A 293 15.73 3.61 32.62
CA ALA A 293 15.80 2.27 32.06
C ALA A 293 16.70 2.26 30.83
N VAL A 294 17.38 1.15 30.59
CA VAL A 294 18.14 0.91 29.36
C VAL A 294 17.51 -0.29 28.69
N VAL A 295 17.07 -0.11 27.46
CA VAL A 295 16.47 -1.16 26.64
C VAL A 295 17.38 -1.43 25.46
N LYS A 296 17.89 -2.66 25.39
CA LYS A 296 18.60 -3.15 24.20
C LYS A 296 17.58 -3.59 23.19
N ALA A 297 17.78 -3.20 21.94
CA ALA A 297 16.91 -3.52 20.84
C ALA A 297 17.72 -3.96 19.63
N ARG A 298 17.05 -4.73 18.76
CA ARG A 298 17.60 -5.22 17.50
C ARG A 298 16.66 -4.81 16.39
N CYS A 299 17.23 -4.38 15.27
CA CYS A 299 16.44 -4.10 14.07
C CYS A 299 17.12 -4.62 12.82
N ILE A 300 16.28 -5.05 11.88
CA ILE A 300 16.67 -5.47 10.54
C ILE A 300 16.09 -4.47 9.55
N THR A 301 16.97 -3.86 8.77
CA THR A 301 16.65 -2.92 7.71
C THR A 301 16.99 -3.53 6.36
N LEU A 302 16.23 -3.17 5.33
CA LEU A 302 16.35 -3.71 4.00
C LEU A 302 16.55 -2.57 3.01
N GLY A 303 17.71 -2.59 2.35
CA GLY A 303 17.99 -1.81 1.15
C GLY A 303 17.80 -2.67 -0.10
N ASP A 304 18.05 -2.06 -1.27
CA ASP A 304 17.83 -2.72 -2.58
C ASP A 304 18.51 -4.10 -2.70
N GLU A 305 19.74 -4.23 -2.15
CA GLU A 305 20.57 -5.45 -2.23
C GLU A 305 21.29 -5.80 -0.92
N GLU A 306 20.98 -5.08 0.15
CA GLU A 306 21.69 -5.16 1.42
C GLU A 306 20.69 -5.36 2.55
N VAL A 307 20.99 -6.32 3.43
CA VAL A 307 20.27 -6.46 4.69
C VAL A 307 21.16 -5.91 5.79
N GLY A 308 20.67 -4.87 6.45
CA GLY A 308 21.33 -4.24 7.59
C GLY A 308 20.80 -4.83 8.89
N TYR A 309 21.70 -5.30 9.76
CA TYR A 309 21.39 -5.62 11.15
C TYR A 309 21.97 -4.53 12.06
N ARG A 310 21.14 -3.99 12.96
CA ARG A 310 21.58 -2.99 13.94
C ARG A 310 21.20 -3.40 15.35
N GLU A 311 22.14 -3.23 16.27
CA GLU A 311 21.86 -3.26 17.71
C GLU A 311 21.82 -1.84 18.25
N LEU A 312 20.70 -1.52 18.91
CA LEU A 312 20.41 -0.20 19.47
C LEU A 312 20.29 -0.30 20.99
N SER A 313 20.65 0.76 21.69
CA SER A 313 20.35 0.93 23.11
C SER A 313 19.57 2.21 23.34
N PHE A 314 18.34 2.04 23.81
CA PHE A 314 17.43 3.12 24.17
C PHE A 314 17.61 3.43 25.65
N TYR A 315 17.92 4.69 25.96
CA TYR A 315 17.96 5.21 27.32
C TYR A 315 16.65 5.91 27.63
N LEU A 316 15.89 5.37 28.58
CA LEU A 316 14.57 5.86 28.93
C LEU A 316 14.61 6.58 30.28
N LYS A 317 13.76 7.60 30.40
CA LYS A 317 13.56 8.39 31.63
C LYS A 317 12.08 8.39 31.99
N LYS A 318 11.78 8.20 33.27
CA LYS A 318 10.41 8.21 33.79
C LYS A 318 10.00 9.62 34.21
N PHE A 319 8.93 10.14 33.65
CA PHE A 319 8.33 11.43 34.00
C PHE A 319 6.81 11.30 34.11
N ARG A 320 6.21 11.85 35.18
CA ARG A 320 4.75 11.76 35.47
C ARG A 320 4.15 10.35 35.35
N GLY A 321 4.91 9.32 35.72
CA GLY A 321 4.46 7.93 35.66
C GLY A 321 4.69 7.21 34.32
N LYS A 322 5.11 7.94 33.27
CA LYS A 322 5.35 7.42 31.92
C LYS A 322 6.83 7.40 31.56
N TRP A 323 7.20 6.57 30.60
CA TRP A 323 8.57 6.46 30.08
C TRP A 323 8.73 7.24 28.79
N PHE A 324 9.86 7.94 28.65
CA PHE A 324 10.22 8.68 27.44
C PHE A 324 11.62 8.30 26.99
N VAL A 325 11.87 8.29 25.69
CA VAL A 325 13.18 8.06 25.09
C VAL A 325 14.04 9.31 25.27
N SER A 326 15.10 9.19 26.06
CA SER A 326 16.04 10.26 26.32
C SER A 326 17.29 10.20 25.44
N ASP A 327 17.66 9.02 24.95
CA ASP A 327 18.80 8.83 24.04
C ASP A 327 18.73 7.47 23.30
N VAL A 328 19.36 7.40 22.12
CA VAL A 328 19.46 6.17 21.30
C VAL A 328 20.90 6.01 20.79
N CYS A 329 21.61 5.02 21.31
CA CYS A 329 22.97 4.72 20.88
C CYS A 329 23.03 3.51 19.94
N HIS A 330 23.76 3.64 18.84
CA HIS A 330 24.13 2.52 17.97
C HIS A 330 25.27 1.72 18.61
N GLN A 331 25.07 0.43 18.84
CA GLN A 331 26.08 -0.48 19.39
C GLN A 331 26.78 -1.30 18.32
N LEU A 332 26.02 -1.74 17.31
CA LEU A 332 26.51 -2.59 16.23
C LEU A 332 25.77 -2.23 14.94
N PHE A 333 26.50 -2.25 13.83
CA PHE A 333 25.95 -2.15 12.49
C PHE A 333 26.67 -3.16 11.60
N GLU A 334 25.92 -4.16 11.12
CA GLU A 334 26.40 -5.16 10.18
C GLU A 334 25.57 -5.05 8.91
N ILE A 335 26.23 -5.00 7.76
CA ILE A 335 25.58 -5.14 6.45
C ILE A 335 26.00 -6.48 5.88
N ALA A 336 25.03 -7.30 5.49
CA ALA A 336 25.28 -8.53 4.75
C ALA A 336 24.82 -8.38 3.30
N SER A 337 25.70 -8.73 2.36
CA SER A 337 25.37 -8.93 0.96
C SER A 337 24.61 -10.24 0.77
N THR A 338 23.55 -10.23 -0.03
CA THR A 338 22.63 -11.35 -0.23
C THR A 338 23.24 -12.57 -0.96
N SER A 339 24.45 -12.43 -1.50
CA SER A 339 25.11 -13.43 -2.34
C SER A 339 26.10 -14.34 -1.60
N SER A 340 26.26 -14.21 -0.28
CA SER A 340 27.15 -15.07 0.48
C SER A 340 26.36 -16.22 1.15
N ASP A 341 26.81 -17.46 0.94
CA ASP A 341 26.35 -18.66 1.67
C ASP A 341 26.61 -18.57 3.19
N HIS A 342 27.20 -17.46 3.65
CA HIS A 342 27.61 -17.18 5.03
C HIS A 342 26.75 -16.10 5.71
N ALA A 343 25.53 -15.82 5.21
CA ALA A 343 24.61 -14.92 5.90
C ALA A 343 24.36 -15.39 7.35
N PRO A 344 24.51 -14.51 8.36
CA PRO A 344 24.20 -14.83 9.76
C PRO A 344 22.83 -15.49 9.93
N SER A 345 22.70 -16.42 10.88
CA SER A 345 21.45 -17.17 11.14
C SER A 345 20.25 -16.27 11.41
N PHE A 346 20.46 -15.05 11.91
CA PHE A 346 19.39 -14.05 12.11
C PHE A 346 18.68 -13.62 10.83
N PHE A 347 19.30 -13.83 9.65
CA PHE A 347 18.70 -13.53 8.36
C PHE A 347 17.98 -14.70 7.72
N LYS A 348 17.99 -15.89 8.34
CA LYS A 348 17.41 -17.11 7.77
C LYS A 348 15.98 -17.35 8.28
N ILE A 349 15.12 -17.78 7.38
CA ILE A 349 13.72 -18.14 7.61
C ILE A 349 13.50 -19.55 7.07
N HIS A 350 12.73 -20.36 7.80
CA HIS A 350 12.30 -21.67 7.35
C HIS A 350 10.96 -21.56 6.61
N CYS A 351 10.85 -22.23 5.47
CA CYS A 351 9.67 -22.19 4.62
C CYS A 351 9.25 -23.59 4.19
N TYR A 352 7.97 -23.91 4.37
CA TYR A 352 7.36 -25.15 3.91
C TYR A 352 6.36 -24.82 2.79
N VAL A 353 6.50 -25.49 1.65
CA VAL A 353 5.66 -25.31 0.46
C VAL A 353 4.76 -26.52 0.31
N TYR A 354 3.50 -26.27 0.04
CA TYR A 354 2.46 -27.26 -0.09
C TYR A 354 1.68 -27.07 -1.39
N GLU A 355 1.20 -28.18 -1.94
CA GLU A 355 0.18 -28.21 -2.99
C GLU A 355 -1.19 -28.39 -2.33
N VAL A 356 -2.13 -27.51 -2.64
CA VAL A 356 -3.49 -27.50 -2.10
C VAL A 356 -4.38 -28.36 -2.98
N LEU A 357 -5.02 -29.37 -2.39
CA LEU A 357 -5.95 -30.27 -3.09
C LEU A 357 -7.40 -29.80 -2.94
N ASP A 358 -7.74 -29.19 -1.81
CA ASP A 358 -9.06 -28.62 -1.52
C ASP A 358 -8.89 -27.32 -0.70
N VAL A 359 -9.34 -26.20 -1.25
CA VAL A 359 -9.21 -24.87 -0.63
C VAL A 359 -10.28 -24.65 0.45
N ASP A 360 -11.50 -25.15 0.25
CA ASP A 360 -12.62 -24.90 1.16
C ASP A 360 -12.39 -25.63 2.49
N GLU A 361 -11.94 -26.89 2.42
CA GLU A 361 -11.57 -27.65 3.60
C GLU A 361 -10.33 -27.06 4.31
N LEU A 362 -9.33 -26.59 3.55
CA LEU A 362 -8.15 -25.92 4.12
C LEU A 362 -8.53 -24.67 4.92
N LEU A 363 -9.42 -23.83 4.41
CA LEU A 363 -9.89 -22.64 5.12
C LEU A 363 -10.61 -23.03 6.41
N SER A 364 -11.44 -24.08 6.38
CA SER A 364 -12.12 -24.58 7.60
C SER A 364 -11.15 -25.12 8.66
N THR A 365 -10.05 -25.76 8.25
CA THR A 365 -8.99 -26.21 9.16
C THR A 365 -8.23 -25.03 9.77
N LEU A 366 -8.02 -23.96 9.00
CA LEU A 366 -7.40 -22.74 9.46
C LEU A 366 -8.30 -21.95 10.44
N GLU A 367 -9.62 -22.03 10.31
CA GLU A 367 -10.56 -21.45 11.30
C GLU A 367 -10.42 -22.03 12.72
N VAL A 368 -9.84 -23.23 12.86
CA VAL A 368 -9.56 -23.85 14.17
C VAL A 368 -8.39 -23.17 14.90
N LEU A 369 -7.55 -22.43 14.17
CA LEU A 369 -6.48 -21.64 14.77
C LEU A 369 -7.02 -20.29 15.25
N ASP A 370 -7.03 -20.11 16.57
CA ASP A 370 -7.28 -18.80 17.17
C ASP A 370 -6.16 -17.81 16.75
N ASN A 371 -6.53 -16.58 16.37
CA ASN A 371 -5.65 -15.46 15.99
C ASN A 371 -4.97 -15.55 14.61
N ILE A 372 -5.71 -16.02 13.60
CA ILE A 372 -5.36 -15.74 12.20
C ILE A 372 -5.90 -14.35 11.81
N GLU A 373 -4.99 -13.47 11.41
CA GLU A 373 -5.33 -12.18 10.81
C GLU A 373 -4.99 -12.19 9.32
N GLU A 374 -5.86 -11.60 8.51
CA GLU A 374 -5.51 -11.30 7.11
C GLU A 374 -4.55 -10.11 7.08
N ALA A 375 -3.30 -10.38 6.68
CA ALA A 375 -2.26 -9.37 6.60
C ALA A 375 -2.32 -8.56 5.28
N GLY A 376 -3.02 -9.09 4.26
CA GLY A 376 -3.37 -8.39 3.03
C GLY A 376 -3.72 -9.34 1.88
N GLU A 377 -4.34 -8.79 0.84
CA GLU A 377 -4.56 -9.49 -0.43
C GLU A 377 -3.29 -9.45 -1.30
N ILE A 378 -2.84 -10.61 -1.80
CA ILE A 378 -1.75 -10.73 -2.76
C ILE A 378 -2.36 -10.98 -4.15
N ALA A 379 -1.69 -10.59 -5.24
CA ALA A 379 -2.14 -10.88 -6.60
C ALA A 379 -2.37 -12.40 -6.81
N GLY A 380 -3.65 -12.79 -6.84
CA GLY A 380 -4.10 -14.18 -7.00
C GLY A 380 -4.09 -15.04 -5.74
N GLY A 381 -3.98 -14.44 -4.54
CA GLY A 381 -3.92 -15.19 -3.27
C GLY A 381 -4.18 -14.35 -2.02
N ILE A 382 -4.21 -15.00 -0.86
CA ILE A 382 -4.46 -14.39 0.45
C ILE A 382 -3.19 -14.55 1.32
N HIS A 383 -2.79 -13.46 1.99
CA HIS A 383 -1.75 -13.50 3.02
C HIS A 383 -2.38 -13.49 4.41
N LEU A 384 -2.23 -14.59 5.11
CA LEU A 384 -2.68 -14.79 6.48
C LEU A 384 -1.49 -14.78 7.45
N ARG A 385 -1.72 -14.34 8.68
CA ARG A 385 -0.71 -14.22 9.73
C ARG A 385 -1.21 -14.82 11.04
N ILE A 386 -0.36 -15.60 11.70
CA ILE A 386 -0.69 -16.27 12.96
C ILE A 386 0.05 -15.56 14.10
N ALA A 387 -0.68 -15.00 15.08
CA ALA A 387 -0.12 -14.26 16.21
C ALA A 387 0.02 -15.09 17.51
N HIS A 388 0.86 -14.64 18.46
CA HIS A 388 1.11 -15.32 19.75
C HIS A 388 0.05 -14.98 20.82
N HIS A 389 -0.41 -15.99 21.55
CA HIS A 389 -1.50 -15.89 22.55
C HIS A 389 -1.14 -15.31 23.95
N GLU A 390 0.07 -14.80 24.23
CA GLU A 390 0.42 -14.31 25.58
C GLU A 390 1.14 -12.95 25.57
N ASP A 391 0.58 -11.98 26.30
CA ASP A 391 1.00 -10.59 26.51
C ASP A 391 1.55 -9.92 25.24
N GLU A 392 0.65 -9.30 24.47
CA GLU A 392 0.74 -8.69 23.12
C GLU A 392 1.99 -7.85 22.78
N TYR A 393 2.95 -7.68 23.70
CA TYR A 393 4.11 -6.81 23.55
C TYR A 393 5.42 -7.25 24.20
N SER A 394 5.46 -8.37 24.94
CA SER A 394 6.69 -8.82 25.63
C SER A 394 7.65 -9.59 24.72
N CYS A 395 7.16 -10.09 23.59
CA CYS A 395 7.91 -10.99 22.71
C CYS A 395 8.18 -10.33 21.34
N GLY A 396 9.43 -10.35 20.91
CA GLY A 396 9.87 -9.90 19.59
C GLY A 396 10.02 -11.06 18.60
N GLY A 397 9.54 -10.85 17.37
CA GLY A 397 9.80 -11.68 16.15
C GLY A 397 8.54 -12.37 15.57
N PHE A 398 8.40 -12.64 14.25
CA PHE A 398 9.19 -12.20 13.06
C PHE A 398 8.32 -11.68 11.89
N LEU A 399 8.90 -10.83 11.02
CA LEU A 399 8.27 -9.80 10.15
C LEU A 399 7.42 -8.74 10.88
N LEU A 400 6.91 -9.03 12.08
CA LEU A 400 6.45 -8.11 13.12
C LEU A 400 6.84 -8.66 14.52
N PRO A 401 6.77 -7.87 15.60
CA PRO A 401 6.71 -8.39 16.96
C PRO A 401 5.42 -9.22 17.17
N GLY A 402 5.51 -10.42 17.75
CA GLY A 402 4.34 -11.21 18.17
C GLY A 402 3.77 -12.20 17.13
N VAL A 403 4.47 -12.49 16.03
CA VAL A 403 3.99 -13.37 14.95
C VAL A 403 4.71 -14.72 14.94
N TRP A 404 3.94 -15.80 14.94
CA TRP A 404 4.42 -17.19 14.88
C TRP A 404 4.81 -17.63 13.47
N ALA A 405 3.96 -17.33 12.49
CA ALA A 405 4.20 -17.66 11.09
C ALA A 405 3.38 -16.76 10.15
N ASP A 406 3.91 -16.54 8.95
CA ASP A 406 3.17 -15.99 7.81
C ASP A 406 2.75 -17.13 6.87
N LEU A 407 1.50 -17.10 6.42
CA LEU A 407 0.89 -18.08 5.53
C LEU A 407 0.43 -17.39 4.26
N VAL A 408 0.84 -17.89 3.09
CA VAL A 408 0.36 -17.40 1.80
C VAL A 408 -0.35 -18.53 1.08
N ILE A 409 -1.59 -18.29 0.65
CA ILE A 409 -2.36 -19.23 -0.17
C ILE A 409 -2.58 -18.58 -1.53
N LYS A 410 -2.07 -19.20 -2.60
CA LYS A 410 -2.15 -18.69 -3.97
C LYS A 410 -2.54 -19.80 -4.93
N GLY A 411 -3.82 -19.83 -5.31
CA GLY A 411 -4.37 -20.90 -6.14
C GLY A 411 -4.16 -22.26 -5.48
N ASP A 412 -3.41 -23.14 -6.15
CA ASP A 412 -3.10 -24.50 -5.69
C ASP A 412 -1.80 -24.56 -4.87
N GLU A 413 -1.14 -23.44 -4.56
CA GLU A 413 0.08 -23.37 -3.76
C GLU A 413 -0.20 -22.74 -2.38
N MET A 414 0.28 -23.37 -1.31
CA MET A 414 0.31 -22.80 0.04
C MET A 414 1.74 -22.77 0.57
N VAL A 415 2.17 -21.64 1.13
CA VAL A 415 3.50 -21.46 1.72
C VAL A 415 3.39 -21.00 3.16
N VAL A 416 4.01 -21.74 4.07
CA VAL A 416 4.13 -21.40 5.50
C VAL A 416 5.56 -20.96 5.78
N MET A 417 5.75 -19.76 6.34
CA MET A 417 7.06 -19.18 6.66
C MET A 417 7.18 -18.87 8.15
N GLY A 418 8.31 -19.20 8.76
CA GLY A 418 8.54 -18.98 10.20
C GLY A 418 10.00 -19.00 10.59
N LYS A 419 10.32 -18.34 11.71
CA LYS A 419 11.68 -18.35 12.30
C LYS A 419 11.95 -19.58 13.16
N ASP A 420 10.94 -20.04 13.91
CA ASP A 420 11.08 -21.22 14.76
C ASP A 420 10.60 -22.47 14.03
N LEU A 421 11.52 -23.41 13.84
CA LEU A 421 11.25 -24.69 13.21
C LEU A 421 10.18 -25.49 13.97
N ARG A 422 10.13 -25.38 15.30
CA ARG A 422 9.17 -26.11 16.14
C ARG A 422 7.74 -25.67 15.86
N THR A 423 7.53 -24.37 15.70
CA THR A 423 6.23 -23.78 15.35
C THR A 423 5.79 -24.23 13.97
N LEU A 424 6.71 -24.24 12.99
CA LEU A 424 6.41 -24.73 11.64
C LEU A 424 6.10 -26.22 11.60
N GLU A 425 6.76 -27.03 12.43
CA GLU A 425 6.45 -28.45 12.56
C GLU A 425 5.06 -28.69 13.16
N ALA A 426 4.66 -27.87 14.15
CA ALA A 426 3.30 -27.93 14.72
C ALA A 426 2.24 -27.54 13.67
N LEU A 427 2.47 -26.48 12.90
CA LEU A 427 1.58 -26.06 11.81
C LEU A 427 1.52 -27.11 10.69
N HIS A 428 2.66 -27.69 10.33
CA HIS A 428 2.74 -28.79 9.37
C HIS A 428 1.86 -29.97 9.78
N GLN A 429 1.92 -30.37 11.05
CA GLN A 429 1.07 -31.45 11.57
C GLN A 429 -0.41 -31.09 11.58
N LEU A 430 -0.76 -29.81 11.68
CA LEU A 430 -2.16 -29.37 11.67
C LEU A 430 -2.73 -29.44 10.25
N VAL A 431 -2.06 -28.82 9.28
CA VAL A 431 -2.55 -28.73 7.89
C VAL A 431 -2.52 -30.06 7.14
N THR A 432 -1.63 -30.99 7.51
CA THR A 432 -1.53 -32.31 6.84
C THR A 432 -2.45 -33.39 7.41
N ARG A 433 -3.14 -33.16 8.54
CA ARG A 433 -4.01 -34.16 9.20
C ARG A 433 -5.12 -34.68 8.30
N GLU A 434 -5.75 -33.79 7.55
CA GLU A 434 -6.93 -34.10 6.75
C GLU A 434 -6.61 -34.36 5.27
N HIS A 435 -5.32 -34.44 4.90
CA HIS A 435 -4.84 -34.64 3.51
C HIS A 435 -5.31 -33.55 2.51
N GLN A 436 -5.74 -32.39 3.01
CA GLN A 436 -6.15 -31.24 2.21
C GLN A 436 -4.96 -30.60 1.46
N VAL A 437 -3.75 -30.78 1.99
CA VAL A 437 -2.51 -30.28 1.40
C VAL A 437 -1.42 -31.36 1.39
N VAL A 438 -0.58 -31.35 0.37
CA VAL A 438 0.59 -32.23 0.23
C VAL A 438 1.86 -31.40 0.34
N LEU A 439 2.78 -31.79 1.22
CA LEU A 439 4.07 -31.11 1.32
C LEU A 439 4.87 -31.35 0.03
N SER A 440 5.15 -30.26 -0.69
CA SER A 440 5.99 -30.27 -1.89
C SER A 440 7.46 -30.18 -1.52
N SER A 441 7.85 -29.20 -0.70
CA SER A 441 9.26 -28.93 -0.41
C SER A 441 9.48 -28.17 0.91
N ARG A 442 10.74 -28.20 1.40
CA ARG A 442 11.20 -27.48 2.59
C ARG A 442 12.45 -26.69 2.27
N HIS A 443 12.47 -25.41 2.63
CA HIS A 443 13.55 -24.48 2.29
C HIS A 443 14.00 -23.66 3.48
N GLU A 444 15.26 -23.22 3.45
CA GLU A 444 15.81 -22.20 4.34
C GLU A 444 16.20 -21.01 3.47
N ILE A 445 15.51 -19.88 3.62
CA ILE A 445 15.65 -18.71 2.74
C ILE A 445 16.10 -17.47 3.51
N SER A 446 16.59 -16.47 2.78
CA SER A 446 16.92 -15.17 3.39
C SER A 446 15.67 -14.35 3.73
N THR A 447 15.81 -13.43 4.68
CA THR A 447 14.73 -12.50 5.09
C THR A 447 14.28 -11.60 3.93
N LEU A 448 15.20 -11.21 3.06
CA LEU A 448 14.88 -10.47 1.84
C LEU A 448 14.03 -11.31 0.88
N THR A 449 14.38 -12.60 0.71
CA THR A 449 13.64 -13.53 -0.15
C THR A 449 12.20 -13.70 0.33
N ALA A 450 12.00 -13.88 1.64
CA ALA A 450 10.66 -13.96 2.22
C ALA A 450 9.90 -12.64 2.09
N TYR A 451 10.54 -11.51 2.39
CA TYR A 451 9.90 -10.19 2.25
C TYR A 451 9.47 -9.92 0.80
N ARG A 452 10.30 -10.29 -0.18
CA ARG A 452 9.96 -10.20 -1.60
C ARG A 452 8.77 -11.10 -1.95
N TYR A 453 8.77 -12.36 -1.50
CA TYR A 453 7.65 -13.27 -1.76
C TYR A 453 6.33 -12.72 -1.18
N LEU A 454 6.36 -12.22 0.07
CA LEU A 454 5.22 -11.56 0.70
C LEU A 454 4.76 -10.28 0.00
N ALA A 455 5.66 -9.59 -0.71
CA ALA A 455 5.30 -8.44 -1.54
C ALA A 455 4.56 -8.84 -2.84
N GLY A 456 4.35 -10.14 -3.10
CA GLY A 456 3.37 -10.63 -4.08
C GLY A 456 3.82 -10.65 -5.54
N GLN A 457 5.10 -10.50 -5.84
CA GLN A 457 5.61 -10.34 -7.22
C GLN A 457 5.97 -11.65 -7.95
N TYR A 458 5.39 -12.80 -7.55
CA TYR A 458 5.81 -14.12 -8.02
C TYR A 458 4.64 -15.03 -8.36
N LEU A 459 4.80 -15.92 -9.35
CA LEU A 459 3.76 -16.87 -9.77
C LEU A 459 3.78 -18.14 -8.91
N SER A 460 4.97 -18.65 -8.56
CA SER A 460 5.19 -19.75 -7.61
C SER A 460 6.33 -19.45 -6.62
N PHE A 461 6.42 -20.18 -5.52
CA PHE A 461 7.52 -20.07 -4.56
C PHE A 461 8.86 -20.52 -5.15
N ASP A 462 8.84 -21.50 -6.06
CA ASP A 462 10.03 -21.98 -6.77
C ASP A 462 10.68 -20.88 -7.63
N ASP A 463 9.88 -19.93 -8.17
CA ASP A 463 10.39 -18.77 -8.90
C ASP A 463 11.26 -17.87 -8.00
N VAL A 464 10.94 -17.81 -6.71
CA VAL A 464 11.65 -16.98 -5.73
C VAL A 464 12.95 -17.66 -5.28
N LEU A 465 12.90 -18.97 -5.06
CA LEU A 465 14.05 -19.80 -4.70
C LEU A 465 15.10 -19.90 -5.81
N ALA A 466 14.64 -19.88 -7.07
CA ALA A 466 15.52 -19.83 -8.23
C ALA A 466 16.38 -18.55 -8.32
N GLY A 467 16.22 -17.61 -7.37
CA GLY A 467 17.27 -16.69 -6.93
C GLY A 467 18.06 -16.09 -8.08
N GLY A 468 17.41 -15.27 -8.91
CA GLY A 468 18.09 -14.50 -9.95
C GLY A 468 18.42 -15.25 -11.25
N LYS A 469 18.06 -16.52 -11.43
CA LYS A 469 18.07 -17.13 -12.79
C LYS A 469 16.82 -16.77 -13.61
N GLN A 470 15.76 -16.30 -12.96
CA GLN A 470 14.63 -15.62 -13.61
C GLN A 470 14.79 -14.10 -13.78
N ASP A 471 16.00 -13.54 -13.56
CA ASP A 471 16.43 -12.42 -14.43
C ASP A 471 16.55 -12.88 -15.91
N GLY A 472 16.24 -14.15 -16.20
CA GLY A 472 16.07 -14.72 -17.54
C GLY A 472 14.98 -14.10 -18.42
N VAL A 473 14.09 -13.24 -17.91
CA VAL A 473 13.13 -12.51 -18.77
C VAL A 473 13.85 -11.41 -19.57
N PHE A 474 14.76 -10.68 -18.93
CA PHE A 474 15.52 -9.59 -19.57
C PHE A 474 16.95 -10.03 -19.80
N GLU A 475 17.31 -10.32 -21.06
CA GLU A 475 18.63 -10.84 -21.42
C GLU A 475 19.80 -9.89 -21.09
N ASP A 476 19.50 -8.64 -20.73
CA ASP A 476 20.42 -7.53 -20.52
C ASP A 476 20.31 -6.86 -19.14
N GLY A 477 19.56 -7.47 -18.20
CA GLY A 477 19.41 -7.00 -16.82
C GLY A 477 18.49 -5.78 -16.64
N MET A 478 17.85 -5.29 -17.70
CA MET A 478 17.00 -4.09 -17.67
C MET A 478 15.56 -4.40 -17.27
N LYS A 479 15.19 -4.12 -16.01
CA LYS A 479 13.81 -4.31 -15.53
C LYS A 479 12.97 -3.06 -15.81
N PHE A 480 11.88 -3.23 -16.56
CA PHE A 480 10.89 -2.17 -16.75
C PHE A 480 9.71 -2.38 -15.81
N ILE A 481 9.68 -1.57 -14.74
CA ILE A 481 8.70 -1.69 -13.66
C ILE A 481 7.63 -0.65 -13.87
N SER A 482 6.39 -1.05 -13.66
CA SER A 482 5.19 -0.29 -13.93
C SER A 482 4.33 -0.21 -12.67
N ALA A 483 4.14 1.00 -12.17
CA ALA A 483 3.18 1.29 -11.11
C ALA A 483 1.80 1.54 -11.69
N ARG A 484 0.78 0.84 -11.18
CA ARG A 484 -0.61 0.92 -11.64
C ARG A 484 -1.43 1.80 -10.71
N TYR A 485 -2.26 2.66 -11.30
CA TYR A 485 -3.16 3.55 -10.59
C TYR A 485 -4.55 3.51 -11.19
N LEU A 486 -5.55 3.60 -10.32
CA LEU A 486 -6.89 4.03 -10.67
C LEU A 486 -6.96 5.56 -10.65
N VAL A 487 -7.61 6.14 -11.65
CA VAL A 487 -7.73 7.60 -11.82
C VAL A 487 -9.14 8.04 -11.42
N ARG A 488 -9.23 8.86 -10.35
CA ARG A 488 -10.50 9.44 -9.84
C ARG A 488 -10.84 10.76 -10.52
N ASP A 489 -9.85 11.60 -10.77
CA ASP A 489 -10.01 12.86 -11.51
C ASP A 489 -9.16 12.86 -12.78
N ARG A 490 -9.84 12.58 -13.91
CA ARG A 490 -9.20 12.50 -15.23
C ARG A 490 -8.56 13.83 -15.64
N ASN A 491 -9.20 14.96 -15.34
CA ASN A 491 -8.80 16.25 -15.88
C ASN A 491 -7.53 16.76 -15.20
N ARG A 492 -7.46 16.65 -13.87
CA ARG A 492 -6.28 17.04 -13.10
C ARG A 492 -5.06 16.17 -13.43
N VAL A 493 -5.25 14.86 -13.56
CA VAL A 493 -4.17 13.93 -13.93
C VAL A 493 -3.67 14.23 -15.35
N LEU A 494 -4.57 14.44 -16.31
CA LEU A 494 -4.18 14.78 -17.68
C LEU A 494 -3.44 16.13 -17.77
N ALA A 495 -3.87 17.13 -17.01
CA ALA A 495 -3.16 18.41 -16.92
C ALA A 495 -1.75 18.26 -16.33
N LYS A 496 -1.59 17.41 -15.30
CA LYS A 496 -0.26 17.08 -14.75
C LYS A 496 0.61 16.37 -15.80
N LEU A 497 0.09 15.37 -16.50
CA LEU A 497 0.82 14.64 -17.54
C LEU A 497 1.29 15.56 -18.67
N GLN A 498 0.44 16.47 -19.12
CA GLN A 498 0.78 17.45 -20.15
C GLN A 498 1.90 18.41 -19.73
N ASN A 499 2.04 18.69 -18.43
CA ASN A 499 3.12 19.52 -17.90
C ASN A 499 4.44 18.76 -17.75
N ILE A 500 4.39 17.45 -17.49
CA ILE A 500 5.60 16.62 -17.25
C ILE A 500 6.17 16.08 -18.56
N ALA A 501 5.31 15.62 -19.46
CA ALA A 501 5.71 14.83 -20.60
C ALA A 501 6.20 15.69 -21.77
N ASN A 502 7.22 15.19 -22.47
CA ASN A 502 7.80 15.87 -23.62
C ASN A 502 7.20 15.38 -24.94
N GLN A 503 6.64 14.17 -24.97
CA GLN A 503 6.03 13.57 -26.15
C GLN A 503 4.73 12.87 -25.79
N GLN A 504 3.74 12.93 -26.70
CA GLN A 504 2.43 12.32 -26.55
C GLN A 504 2.05 11.57 -27.83
N TYR A 505 1.48 10.38 -27.69
CA TYR A 505 0.92 9.58 -28.77
C TYR A 505 -0.47 9.08 -28.38
N ASP A 506 -1.44 9.21 -29.28
CA ASP A 506 -2.79 8.65 -29.08
C ASP A 506 -2.83 7.22 -29.60
N LEU A 507 -3.21 6.27 -28.74
CA LEU A 507 -3.32 4.85 -29.05
C LEU A 507 -4.77 4.44 -29.39
N PRO A 508 -4.97 3.31 -30.10
CA PRO A 508 -6.29 2.71 -30.26
C PRO A 508 -6.94 2.40 -28.89
N GLY A 509 -8.25 2.66 -28.76
CA GLY A 509 -9.01 2.34 -27.54
C GLY A 509 -9.14 3.46 -26.50
N ASN A 510 -8.97 4.74 -26.90
CA ASN A 510 -8.97 5.92 -26.01
C ASN A 510 -7.83 5.94 -24.97
N CYS A 511 -6.73 5.26 -25.27
CA CYS A 511 -5.53 5.31 -24.45
C CYS A 511 -4.56 6.34 -25.01
N GLN A 512 -3.82 7.03 -24.15
CA GLN A 512 -2.78 7.98 -24.52
C GLN A 512 -1.48 7.58 -23.85
N VAL A 513 -0.37 7.67 -24.58
CA VAL A 513 0.95 7.40 -24.03
C VAL A 513 1.78 8.66 -24.04
N PHE A 514 2.40 8.93 -22.92
CA PHE A 514 3.28 10.06 -22.70
C PHE A 514 4.68 9.57 -22.36
N TYR A 515 5.69 10.22 -22.92
CA TYR A 515 7.09 9.90 -22.64
C TYR A 515 7.81 11.12 -22.08
N GLN A 516 8.53 10.91 -20.98
CA GLN A 516 9.36 11.92 -20.34
C GLN A 516 10.83 11.68 -20.66
N TYR A 517 11.50 12.74 -21.10
CA TYR A 517 12.91 12.77 -21.41
C TYR A 517 13.60 13.91 -20.67
N ARG A 518 14.81 13.68 -20.16
CA ARG A 518 15.69 14.71 -19.59
C ARG A 518 16.88 14.92 -20.50
N LYS A 519 17.25 16.18 -20.74
CA LYS A 519 18.50 16.49 -21.42
C LYS A 519 19.67 16.36 -20.45
N SER A 520 20.67 15.55 -20.82
CA SER A 520 21.91 15.45 -20.06
C SER A 520 22.65 16.80 -20.06
N PRO A 521 23.11 17.30 -18.89
CA PRO A 521 23.90 18.54 -18.82
C PRO A 521 25.20 18.46 -19.63
N ASP A 522 25.82 17.28 -19.68
CA ASP A 522 27.17 17.10 -20.23
C ASP A 522 27.17 16.82 -21.74
N THR A 523 26.17 16.10 -22.24
CA THR A 523 26.13 15.63 -23.64
C THR A 523 24.96 16.20 -24.45
N GLY A 524 24.02 16.90 -23.82
CA GLY A 524 22.80 17.41 -24.47
C GLY A 524 21.85 16.32 -24.99
N ALA A 525 22.17 15.04 -24.78
CA ALA A 525 21.39 13.89 -25.23
C ALA A 525 20.10 13.76 -24.41
N GLU A 526 19.02 13.35 -25.08
CA GLU A 526 17.73 13.05 -24.44
C GLU A 526 17.79 11.67 -23.79
N ILE A 527 17.76 11.64 -22.46
CA ILE A 527 17.73 10.44 -21.64
C ILE A 527 16.27 10.15 -21.30
N PHE A 528 15.81 8.94 -21.63
CA PHE A 528 14.50 8.45 -21.24
C PHE A 528 14.41 8.31 -19.71
N LEU A 529 13.33 8.84 -19.13
CA LEU A 529 13.04 8.72 -17.69
C LEU A 529 11.85 7.81 -17.43
N ALA A 530 10.72 8.07 -18.09
CA ALA A 530 9.47 7.41 -17.77
C ALA A 530 8.49 7.33 -18.95
N GLU A 531 7.68 6.28 -18.94
CA GLU A 531 6.48 6.10 -19.75
C GLU A 531 5.25 6.26 -18.86
N TYR A 532 4.27 7.03 -19.34
CA TYR A 532 2.96 7.11 -18.72
C TYR A 532 1.91 6.64 -19.71
N VAL A 533 1.20 5.55 -19.39
CA VAL A 533 0.07 5.07 -20.20
C VAL A 533 -1.21 5.46 -19.49
N PHE A 534 -2.03 6.28 -20.13
CA PHE A 534 -3.26 6.82 -19.58
C PHE A 534 -4.47 6.24 -20.31
N GLY A 535 -5.24 5.42 -19.60
CA GLY A 535 -6.49 4.81 -20.08
C GLY A 535 -7.72 5.64 -19.74
N ASN A 536 -8.89 4.99 -19.74
CA ASN A 536 -10.16 5.66 -19.42
C ASN A 536 -10.32 5.97 -17.92
N SER A 537 -9.99 4.99 -17.07
CA SER A 537 -10.12 5.03 -15.60
C SER A 537 -8.85 4.58 -14.87
N TRP A 538 -7.79 4.27 -15.61
CA TRP A 538 -6.53 3.75 -15.06
C TRP A 538 -5.34 4.44 -15.71
N MET A 539 -4.20 4.37 -15.04
CA MET A 539 -2.93 4.85 -15.54
C MET A 539 -1.79 3.95 -15.09
N THR A 540 -0.74 3.84 -15.90
CA THR A 540 0.52 3.26 -15.47
C THR A 540 1.66 4.27 -15.55
N VAL A 541 2.55 4.24 -14.57
CA VAL A 541 3.84 4.94 -14.57
C VAL A 541 4.94 3.89 -14.65
N SER A 542 5.68 3.86 -15.75
CA SER A 542 6.70 2.84 -15.98
C SER A 542 8.09 3.46 -16.14
N ALA A 543 9.09 2.89 -15.46
CA ALA A 543 10.48 3.33 -15.53
C ALA A 543 11.44 2.13 -15.33
N TYR A 544 12.74 2.36 -15.57
CA TYR A 544 13.75 1.29 -15.49
C TYR A 544 14.36 1.19 -14.09
N GLY A 545 14.08 0.09 -13.40
CA GLY A 545 14.60 -0.22 -12.06
C GLY A 545 13.94 0.56 -10.91
N ASP A 546 14.11 0.03 -9.70
CA ASP A 546 13.35 0.47 -8.50
C ASP A 546 13.60 1.94 -8.11
N LYS A 547 14.86 2.39 -8.19
CA LYS A 547 15.24 3.76 -7.83
C LYS A 547 14.58 4.81 -8.72
N GLU A 548 14.58 4.57 -10.03
CA GLU A 548 14.02 5.52 -10.98
C GLU A 548 12.50 5.53 -10.92
N VAL A 549 11.88 4.37 -10.79
CA VAL A 549 10.43 4.26 -10.59
C VAL A 549 10.02 5.03 -9.35
N SER A 550 10.72 4.85 -8.23
CA SER A 550 10.42 5.57 -6.98
C SER A 550 10.54 7.08 -7.15
N ALA A 551 11.62 7.57 -7.77
CA ALA A 551 11.82 9.01 -8.00
C ALA A 551 10.80 9.62 -8.98
N VAL A 552 10.47 8.90 -10.06
CA VAL A 552 9.48 9.31 -11.06
C VAL A 552 8.09 9.36 -10.43
N ARG A 553 7.75 8.36 -9.62
CA ARG A 553 6.49 8.29 -8.87
C ARG A 553 6.36 9.46 -7.92
N GLU A 554 7.36 9.70 -7.07
CA GLU A 554 7.35 10.81 -6.11
C GLU A 554 7.07 12.15 -6.79
N TYR A 555 7.73 12.40 -7.93
CA TYR A 555 7.52 13.61 -8.71
C TYR A 555 6.13 13.69 -9.37
N PHE A 556 5.64 12.58 -9.91
CA PHE A 556 4.34 12.49 -10.57
C PHE A 556 3.18 12.66 -9.58
N GLU A 557 3.20 11.88 -8.50
CA GLU A 557 2.17 11.80 -7.46
C GLU A 557 2.01 13.12 -6.70
N HIS A 558 3.06 13.93 -6.63
CA HIS A 558 3.04 15.19 -5.91
C HIS A 558 1.92 16.14 -6.41
N GLY A 559 0.98 16.45 -5.51
CA GLY A 559 -0.10 17.42 -5.69
C GLY A 559 -1.35 16.85 -6.38
N ILE A 560 -1.35 15.54 -6.67
CA ILE A 560 -2.49 14.81 -7.25
C ILE A 560 -2.79 13.50 -6.52
N GLN A 561 -2.28 13.32 -5.30
CA GLN A 561 -2.48 12.10 -4.51
C GLN A 561 -3.97 11.80 -4.26
N ASP A 562 -4.79 12.83 -4.11
CA ASP A 562 -6.25 12.73 -3.93
C ASP A 562 -6.98 12.25 -5.20
N CYS A 563 -6.35 12.39 -6.37
CA CYS A 563 -6.89 12.03 -7.67
C CYS A 563 -6.56 10.60 -8.09
N LEU A 564 -5.68 9.93 -7.34
CA LEU A 564 -5.13 8.62 -7.68
C LEU A 564 -5.45 7.61 -6.59
N GLN A 565 -5.50 6.34 -6.98
CA GLN A 565 -5.45 5.23 -6.05
C GLN A 565 -4.43 4.22 -6.55
N PHE A 566 -3.46 3.88 -5.71
CA PHE A 566 -2.41 2.95 -6.07
C PHE A 566 -2.94 1.51 -6.03
N GLU A 567 -2.75 0.75 -7.12
CA GLU A 567 -3.21 -0.64 -7.23
C GLU A 567 -2.07 -1.65 -7.05
N GLY A 568 -0.83 -1.29 -7.44
CA GLY A 568 0.31 -2.19 -7.30
C GLY A 568 1.46 -1.90 -8.26
N LEU A 569 2.48 -2.76 -8.19
CA LEU A 569 3.63 -2.78 -9.11
C LEU A 569 3.57 -4.03 -9.99
N GLU A 570 3.94 -3.87 -11.25
CA GLU A 570 4.01 -4.92 -12.25
C GLU A 570 5.33 -4.80 -13.04
N ILE A 571 5.95 -5.92 -13.39
CA ILE A 571 7.12 -5.94 -14.27
C ILE A 571 6.64 -6.26 -15.69
N LYS A 572 6.84 -5.33 -16.63
CA LYS A 572 6.39 -5.49 -18.02
C LYS A 572 7.36 -6.36 -18.81
N GLU A 573 6.94 -7.56 -19.21
CA GLU A 573 7.78 -8.52 -19.97
C GLU A 573 8.27 -7.96 -21.32
N GLU A 574 7.39 -7.27 -22.08
CA GLU A 574 7.77 -6.63 -23.35
C GLU A 574 8.39 -5.22 -23.16
N GLY A 575 8.56 -4.79 -21.90
CA GLY A 575 9.16 -3.50 -21.53
C GLY A 575 8.47 -2.29 -22.19
N ILE A 576 9.28 -1.31 -22.62
CA ILE A 576 8.80 -0.11 -23.32
C ILE A 576 8.17 -0.43 -24.70
N PHE A 577 8.34 -1.65 -25.22
CA PHE A 577 7.84 -2.04 -26.54
C PHE A 577 6.43 -2.60 -26.52
N GLU A 578 5.85 -2.85 -25.34
CA GLU A 578 4.50 -3.40 -25.18
C GLU A 578 3.42 -2.56 -25.91
N VAL A 579 3.64 -1.24 -25.99
CA VAL A 579 2.77 -0.31 -26.71
C VAL A 579 2.76 -0.56 -28.23
N LEU A 580 3.74 -1.26 -28.81
CA LEU A 580 3.90 -1.41 -30.26
C LEU A 580 3.00 -2.50 -30.87
N THR A 581 1.75 -2.15 -31.18
CA THR A 581 0.88 -2.99 -32.02
C THR A 581 1.10 -2.74 -33.52
N ARG A 582 0.62 -3.65 -34.38
CA ARG A 582 0.70 -3.47 -35.86
C ARG A 582 0.02 -2.18 -36.32
N GLU A 583 -1.08 -1.81 -35.68
CA GLU A 583 -1.84 -0.59 -35.97
C GLU A 583 -1.05 0.66 -35.57
N ILE A 584 -0.44 0.66 -34.39
CA ILE A 584 0.39 1.77 -33.90
C ILE A 584 1.63 1.96 -34.76
N LYS A 585 2.28 0.87 -35.19
CA LYS A 585 3.42 0.95 -36.12
C LYS A 585 3.03 1.55 -37.48
N ALA A 586 1.81 1.30 -37.95
CA ALA A 586 1.30 1.91 -39.17
C ALA A 586 0.99 3.41 -38.98
N GLN A 587 0.46 3.79 -37.81
CA GLN A 587 0.08 5.16 -37.50
C GLN A 587 1.29 6.06 -37.16
N TYR A 588 2.29 5.51 -36.45
CA TYR A 588 3.50 6.21 -36.02
C TYR A 588 4.75 5.41 -36.42
N PRO A 589 5.17 5.45 -37.70
CA PRO A 589 6.25 4.59 -38.22
C PRO A 589 7.62 4.87 -37.57
N ASN A 590 7.84 6.08 -37.04
CA ASN A 590 9.10 6.45 -36.40
C ASN A 590 9.18 6.05 -34.91
N LEU A 591 8.06 5.63 -34.29
CA LEU A 591 8.00 5.36 -32.86
C LEU A 591 8.90 4.20 -32.47
N GLU A 592 8.86 3.09 -33.22
CA GLU A 592 9.68 1.90 -32.94
C GLU A 592 11.18 2.23 -32.93
N ALA A 593 11.67 2.98 -33.93
CA ALA A 593 13.07 3.38 -33.99
C ALA A 593 13.48 4.26 -32.79
N ARG A 594 12.59 5.15 -32.34
CA ARG A 594 12.83 6.00 -31.17
C ARG A 594 12.86 5.21 -29.86
N LEU A 595 11.92 4.29 -29.67
CA LEU A 595 11.88 3.43 -28.48
C LEU A 595 13.11 2.52 -28.42
N LYS A 596 13.53 1.96 -29.57
CA LYS A 596 14.79 1.20 -29.67
C LYS A 596 15.99 2.03 -29.26
N LYS A 597 16.10 3.27 -29.76
CA LYS A 597 17.18 4.18 -29.37
C LYS A 597 17.15 4.47 -27.88
N ALA A 598 16.00 4.83 -27.32
CA ALA A 598 15.82 5.13 -25.91
C ALA A 598 16.23 3.94 -25.02
N TYR A 599 15.80 2.73 -25.39
CA TYR A 599 16.17 1.49 -24.72
C TYR A 599 17.68 1.24 -24.74
N LEU A 600 18.30 1.31 -25.92
CA LEU A 600 19.73 1.06 -26.09
C LEU A 600 20.59 2.11 -25.40
N ASP A 601 20.19 3.38 -25.45
CA ASP A 601 20.85 4.47 -24.72
C ASP A 601 20.78 4.21 -23.21
N LYS A 602 19.60 3.81 -22.71
CA LYS A 602 19.43 3.46 -21.30
C LYS A 602 20.33 2.30 -20.89
N TRP A 603 20.29 1.19 -21.64
CA TRP A 603 21.13 0.03 -21.37
C TRP A 603 22.62 0.38 -21.36
N TYR A 604 23.09 1.15 -22.36
CA TYR A 604 24.50 1.49 -22.50
C TYR A 604 25.09 2.26 -21.30
N PHE A 605 24.28 3.10 -20.65
CA PHE A 605 24.69 3.89 -19.49
C PHE A 605 24.26 3.29 -18.14
N SER A 606 23.41 2.26 -18.14
CA SER A 606 22.91 1.64 -16.91
C SER A 606 23.90 0.61 -16.37
N LYS A 607 24.08 0.58 -15.05
CA LYS A 607 24.91 -0.42 -14.38
C LYS A 607 24.15 -1.73 -14.27
N SER A 608 24.81 -2.85 -14.53
CA SER A 608 24.17 -4.18 -14.47
C SER A 608 24.91 -5.15 -13.55
N LYS A 609 24.19 -6.17 -13.09
CA LYS A 609 24.75 -7.24 -12.23
C LYS A 609 25.70 -8.14 -12.99
N GLU A 610 25.39 -8.43 -14.25
CA GLU A 610 26.21 -9.28 -15.12
C GLU A 610 27.60 -8.66 -15.35
N LEU A 611 27.71 -7.32 -15.28
CA LEU A 611 28.96 -6.59 -15.42
C LEU A 611 29.63 -6.25 -14.08
N GLY A 612 29.08 -6.73 -12.96
CA GLY A 612 29.58 -6.46 -11.60
C GLY A 612 29.45 -5.00 -11.19
N GLY A 613 28.34 -4.35 -11.54
CA GLY A 613 28.05 -2.97 -11.15
C GLY A 613 28.63 -1.90 -12.09
N LEU A 614 29.24 -2.30 -13.21
CA LEU A 614 29.65 -1.41 -14.29
C LEU A 614 28.54 -1.24 -15.32
N SER A 615 28.50 -0.08 -15.99
CA SER A 615 27.70 0.09 -17.21
C SER A 615 28.44 -0.45 -18.44
N PRO A 616 27.76 -0.81 -19.54
CA PRO A 616 28.42 -1.20 -20.78
C PRO A 616 29.45 -0.15 -21.29
N ALA A 617 29.16 1.13 -21.13
CA ALA A 617 30.10 2.21 -21.42
C ALA A 617 31.40 2.11 -20.60
N GLN A 618 31.29 1.89 -19.29
CA GLN A 618 32.44 1.77 -18.38
C GLN A 618 33.17 0.43 -18.53
N ALA A 619 32.43 -0.67 -18.73
CA ALA A 619 32.99 -1.99 -18.93
C ALA A 619 33.85 -2.06 -20.20
N ARG A 620 33.56 -1.25 -21.22
CA ARG A 620 34.38 -1.12 -22.43
C ARG A 620 35.78 -0.57 -22.15
N GLU A 621 35.98 0.21 -21.08
CA GLU A 621 37.25 0.88 -20.78
C GLU A 621 38.28 -0.04 -20.11
N SER A 622 37.88 -1.24 -19.66
CA SER A 622 38.77 -2.20 -18.97
C SER A 622 38.76 -3.57 -19.63
N GLU A 623 39.89 -4.29 -19.60
CA GLU A 623 39.97 -5.66 -20.16
C GLU A 623 39.04 -6.64 -19.44
N GLU A 624 38.91 -6.52 -18.11
CA GLU A 624 38.01 -7.37 -17.32
C GLU A 624 36.54 -7.07 -17.63
N GLY A 625 36.17 -5.79 -17.78
CA GLY A 625 34.83 -5.39 -18.19
C GLY A 625 34.47 -5.85 -19.61
N GLN A 626 35.41 -5.77 -20.56
CA GLN A 626 35.23 -6.29 -21.91
C GLN A 626 35.00 -7.80 -21.92
N ARG A 627 35.69 -8.56 -21.06
CA ARG A 627 35.49 -10.00 -20.90
C ARG A 627 34.07 -10.32 -20.41
N ARG A 628 33.59 -9.62 -19.38
CA ARG A 628 32.22 -9.78 -18.83
C ARG A 628 31.14 -9.38 -19.85
N LEU A 629 31.37 -8.32 -20.64
CA LEU A 629 30.50 -7.95 -21.76
C LEU A 629 30.41 -9.06 -22.81
N TRP A 630 31.54 -9.71 -23.13
CA TRP A 630 31.57 -10.82 -24.07
C TRP A 630 30.83 -12.06 -23.56
N GLU A 631 30.93 -12.34 -22.26
CA GLU A 631 30.15 -13.41 -21.61
C GLU A 631 28.65 -13.10 -21.65
N MET A 632 28.25 -11.86 -21.35
CA MET A 632 26.84 -11.42 -21.45
C MET A 632 26.30 -11.59 -22.88
N PHE A 633 27.03 -11.16 -23.92
CA PHE A 633 26.58 -11.35 -25.31
C PHE A 633 26.52 -12.83 -25.72
N LYS A 634 27.43 -13.65 -25.21
CA LYS A 634 27.42 -15.10 -25.44
C LYS A 634 26.17 -15.74 -24.81
N ASP A 635 25.80 -15.31 -23.61
CA ASP A 635 24.60 -15.76 -22.91
C ASP A 635 23.32 -15.29 -23.60
N MET A 636 23.24 -14.02 -24.02
CA MET A 636 22.14 -13.50 -24.86
C MET A 636 21.96 -14.36 -26.12
N ASN A 637 23.07 -14.74 -26.78
CA ASN A 637 23.01 -15.54 -28.00
C ASN A 637 22.65 -17.02 -27.75
N GLN A 638 23.02 -17.58 -26.59
CA GLN A 638 22.61 -18.93 -26.19
C GLN A 638 21.12 -18.98 -25.83
N ARG A 639 20.62 -18.00 -25.08
CA ARG A 639 19.19 -17.85 -24.74
C ARG A 639 18.33 -17.57 -25.97
N ARG A 640 18.85 -16.84 -26.96
CA ARG A 640 18.22 -16.68 -28.27
C ARG A 640 17.89 -18.03 -28.93
N LYS A 641 18.77 -19.01 -28.82
CA LYS A 641 18.55 -20.35 -29.41
C LYS A 641 17.49 -21.16 -28.64
N SER A 642 17.26 -20.89 -27.35
CA SER A 642 16.19 -21.54 -26.58
C SER A 642 14.82 -20.86 -26.77
N CYS A 643 14.77 -19.52 -26.82
CA CYS A 643 13.53 -18.72 -26.97
C CYS A 643 12.80 -18.91 -28.31
N ILE A 644 13.50 -19.28 -29.39
CA ILE A 644 12.86 -19.62 -30.68
C ILE A 644 11.84 -20.77 -30.51
N ARG A 645 12.02 -21.62 -29.49
CA ARG A 645 11.08 -22.71 -29.16
C ARG A 645 9.83 -22.24 -28.40
N GLN A 646 9.83 -21.05 -27.80
CA GLN A 646 8.76 -20.52 -26.92
C GLN A 646 7.91 -19.39 -27.54
N ARG A 647 8.12 -19.00 -28.81
CA ARG A 647 7.35 -17.95 -29.52
C ARG A 647 7.31 -16.55 -28.84
N VAL A 648 8.31 -16.20 -28.04
CA VAL A 648 8.43 -14.85 -27.43
C VAL A 648 8.77 -13.80 -28.51
N LYS A 649 8.04 -12.69 -28.57
CA LYS A 649 8.34 -11.57 -29.49
C LYS A 649 9.60 -10.84 -29.04
N ARG A 650 10.51 -10.55 -29.97
CA ARG A 650 11.70 -9.73 -29.71
C ARG A 650 11.71 -8.49 -30.58
N TYR A 651 11.95 -7.34 -29.97
CA TYR A 651 12.04 -6.05 -30.66
C TYR A 651 13.48 -5.67 -31.02
N LEU A 652 14.48 -6.12 -30.25
CA LEU A 652 15.91 -5.85 -30.47
C LEU A 652 16.69 -7.11 -30.86
N ASN A 653 17.67 -6.94 -31.76
CA ASN A 653 18.63 -7.95 -32.17
C ASN A 653 20.00 -7.69 -31.56
N LEU A 654 20.80 -8.75 -31.33
CA LEU A 654 22.19 -8.66 -30.85
C LEU A 654 23.05 -7.69 -31.69
N LYS A 655 22.77 -7.60 -33.00
CA LYS A 655 23.45 -6.65 -33.91
C LYS A 655 23.24 -5.19 -33.48
N GLU A 656 22.04 -4.83 -33.03
CA GLU A 656 21.71 -3.45 -32.62
C GLU A 656 22.44 -3.08 -31.31
N TYR A 657 22.62 -4.03 -30.37
CA TYR A 657 23.45 -3.83 -29.18
C TYR A 657 24.93 -3.63 -29.54
N LEU A 658 25.47 -4.45 -30.45
CA LEU A 658 26.86 -4.31 -30.91
C LEU A 658 27.06 -3.00 -31.68
N GLU A 659 26.12 -2.62 -32.55
CA GLU A 659 26.17 -1.34 -33.26
C GLU A 659 26.21 -0.17 -32.28
N ARG A 660 25.40 -0.19 -31.21
CA ARG A 660 25.44 0.87 -30.19
C ARG A 660 26.78 0.94 -29.44
N MET A 661 27.44 -0.20 -29.24
CA MET A 661 28.73 -0.28 -28.54
C MET A 661 29.92 0.20 -29.37
N TYR A 662 29.87 0.04 -30.70
CA TYR A 662 30.99 0.32 -31.62
C TYR A 662 30.78 1.58 -32.49
N LEU A 663 29.62 2.22 -32.39
CA LEU A 663 29.35 3.60 -32.83
C LEU A 663 29.60 4.58 -31.69
#